data_AF-A0A8C5WP24-F1
#
_entry.id   AF-A0A8C5WP24-F1
#
_cell.length_a   1.000
_cell.length_b   1.000
_cell.length_c   1.000
_cell.angle_alpha   90.00
_cell.angle_beta   90.00
_cell.angle_gamma   90.00
#
_symmetry.space_group_name_H-M   'P 1'
#
loop_
_entity.id
_entity.type
_entity.pdbx_description
1 polymer ?
#
loop_
_entity_poly.entity_id
_entity_poly.type
_entity_poly.pdbx_seq_one_letter_code
_entity_poly.pdbx_strand_id
1 'polypeptide(L)'
;MAERFNFVASSSDLHLLKMEFLELKYRLLSLLVLAESKLKSWIIKYGRRDSVELLLQNYMTIIENNKFFEQYEITYQILKKAAEMYANANGSPEEIENITKFMNDTTIQWRNLSVEVRSVRSMLEEVISNWDRYSNTVTILQAWLEDAEKMLNQPEHAKKDFFRHLPQWIQQHTAMNDAGNFLIETCDETVSRDLKQQLLLLNGRWRELFMQVKQYARADELDRVKKEYLDGVAALSAFIDDVKRKIQTHLEVSFLNVKLFVQEMEDIKQKALIMESQYKMITRTAQVVTKEISQEEVNEMLAKMQRIKGQLSKVKETCPVVLFDSQELLPHLEELEKQITHFHESLDKINEITSVLDPEVQPAHVFKQQHQDLVAYQENCKKALLLIERNSQIITKILALSKVLNHFSFSVLQKKVVEIQAAFQDMVQKTGNWKKNVEVNSRLMKKFEESRTELENVLQTAQCCLKEKGNPEELLRKHTEFFSQLDQRVLNAFLKACDELTDILPEQEQHTLQEAVRKLHKQWKDLQSEAPYHLLRLKIEVEKSKFLATVQECHTELTRQNELMTKESSEKIIREHKMFFGDKGPLQLCEKRQQLIKELCLKLPEWDPVKMTSESGQKDLSELKAQVAKTYMKLIDQPDKWQEYKNRFSELRSWILSKETQLKTIKNGSADTTKYKHFKTSIEEIRQDACKKGEIIIWLKSRLVALSEVSSENEVKKQGDELSMLASDFKKNLALLTEIEKTLGAVGDCVQYTEEVKGTLEELITNSKEAQTEVEKILDVDNLLQAQQIFLYHQQKSKRLHAKRQDVQQQIAHSKELQIEGGLSPAVQEDLWKLESTLESMQQSMEERGDQLQLTINTWEQFERDKETIVKYLSNASSALERILSFSSLESLSSELEKTKELSKQTVAMAMEAENLVRKSLAIQLGQRSKENLQQQAKSIQEQVKKVEATLEEEYVLKYIDK
;
A
#
# COMPACT_ATOMS: atom_id res chain seq x y z
N MET A 1 -181.00 25.50 43.77
CA MET A 1 -180.92 25.31 42.29
C MET A 1 -179.48 25.11 41.83
N ALA A 2 -178.53 25.97 42.22
CA ALA A 2 -177.10 25.79 41.94
C ALA A 2 -176.54 24.43 42.41
N GLU A 3 -176.93 23.93 43.58
CA GLU A 3 -176.48 22.63 44.08
C GLU A 3 -176.91 21.45 43.20
N ARG A 4 -178.12 21.49 42.62
CA ARG A 4 -178.60 20.42 41.74
C ARG A 4 -177.89 20.43 40.38
N PHE A 5 -177.63 21.61 39.82
CA PHE A 5 -176.85 21.70 38.58
C PHE A 5 -175.40 21.24 38.80
N ASN A 6 -174.78 21.65 39.91
CA ASN A 6 -173.45 21.17 40.28
C ASN A 6 -173.42 19.65 40.50
N PHE A 7 -174.45 19.07 41.14
CA PHE A 7 -174.54 17.62 41.32
C PHE A 7 -174.70 16.87 39.99
N VAL A 8 -175.57 17.35 39.09
CA VAL A 8 -175.79 16.68 37.79
C VAL A 8 -174.56 16.84 36.88
N ALA A 9 -173.97 18.03 36.80
CA ALA A 9 -172.75 18.26 36.01
C ALA A 9 -171.59 17.37 36.51
N SER A 10 -171.36 17.32 37.82
CA SER A 10 -170.34 16.43 38.42
C SER A 10 -170.67 14.94 38.28
N SER A 11 -171.95 14.54 38.24
CA SER A 11 -172.35 13.15 37.99
C SER A 11 -172.17 12.70 36.53
N SER A 12 -172.23 13.63 35.55
CA SER A 12 -172.15 13.28 34.14
C SER A 12 -170.75 12.83 33.72
N ASP A 13 -169.72 13.49 34.24
CA ASP A 13 -168.32 13.11 34.02
C ASP A 13 -168.02 11.73 34.61
N LEU A 14 -168.58 11.43 35.80
CA LEU A 14 -168.47 10.11 36.43
C LEU A 14 -169.15 9.01 35.61
N HIS A 15 -170.32 9.27 35.03
CA HIS A 15 -171.02 8.31 34.18
C HIS A 15 -170.25 8.01 32.88
N LEU A 16 -169.60 9.00 32.27
CA LEU A 16 -168.78 8.79 31.08
C LEU A 16 -167.57 7.88 31.40
N LEU A 17 -166.85 8.17 32.49
CA LEU A 17 -165.73 7.35 32.95
C LEU A 17 -166.16 5.90 33.24
N LYS A 18 -167.35 5.71 33.82
CA LYS A 18 -167.93 4.37 34.04
C LYS A 18 -168.20 3.64 32.72
N MET A 19 -168.75 4.31 31.71
CA MET A 19 -169.07 3.70 30.41
C MET A 19 -167.80 3.34 29.62
N GLU A 20 -166.80 4.21 29.62
CA GLU A 20 -165.49 3.93 29.00
C GLU A 20 -164.81 2.72 29.67
N PHE A 21 -164.82 2.64 31.00
CA PHE A 21 -164.35 1.47 31.72
C PHE A 21 -165.12 0.19 31.35
N LEU A 22 -166.45 0.24 31.25
CA LEU A 22 -167.26 -0.93 30.93
C LEU A 22 -167.06 -1.43 29.49
N GLU A 23 -166.95 -0.53 28.49
CA GLU A 23 -166.65 -0.91 27.10
C GLU A 23 -165.32 -1.63 27.02
N LEU A 24 -164.27 -1.05 27.60
CA LEU A 24 -162.93 -1.62 27.62
C LEU A 24 -162.88 -2.94 28.40
N LYS A 25 -163.64 -3.04 29.49
CA LYS A 25 -163.79 -4.27 30.28
C LYS A 25 -164.36 -5.41 29.44
N TYR A 26 -165.47 -5.18 28.73
CA TYR A 26 -166.08 -6.23 27.91
C TYR A 26 -165.25 -6.54 26.66
N ARG A 27 -164.58 -5.55 26.07
CA ARG A 27 -163.65 -5.75 24.97
C ARG A 27 -162.49 -6.65 25.38
N LEU A 28 -161.86 -6.40 26.52
CA LEU A 28 -160.78 -7.23 27.05
C LEU A 28 -161.27 -8.66 27.36
N LEU A 29 -162.45 -8.80 27.98
CA LEU A 29 -163.06 -10.11 28.24
C LEU A 29 -163.33 -10.90 26.94
N SER A 30 -163.74 -10.23 25.85
CA SER A 30 -163.94 -10.89 24.56
C SER A 30 -162.65 -11.48 23.98
N LEU A 31 -161.52 -10.80 24.16
CA LEU A 31 -160.21 -11.32 23.76
C LEU A 31 -159.85 -12.54 24.60
N LEU A 32 -160.04 -12.50 25.93
CA LEU A 32 -159.78 -13.65 26.80
C LEU A 32 -160.60 -14.88 26.41
N VAL A 33 -161.90 -14.71 26.19
CA VAL A 33 -162.79 -15.81 25.78
C VAL A 33 -162.38 -16.38 24.42
N LEU A 34 -161.95 -15.54 23.47
CA LEU A 34 -161.43 -16.00 22.18
C LEU A 34 -160.16 -16.84 22.35
N ALA A 35 -159.21 -16.37 23.16
CA ALA A 35 -157.99 -17.12 23.45
C ALA A 35 -158.28 -18.45 24.16
N GLU A 36 -159.17 -18.47 25.16
CA GLU A 36 -159.57 -19.72 25.84
C GLU A 36 -160.24 -20.72 24.89
N SER A 37 -161.13 -20.24 24.03
CA SER A 37 -161.83 -21.07 23.03
C SER A 37 -160.84 -21.68 22.03
N LYS A 38 -159.89 -20.87 21.55
CA LYS A 38 -158.87 -21.34 20.59
C LYS A 38 -157.84 -22.25 21.24
N LEU A 39 -157.41 -21.95 22.45
CA LEU A 39 -156.54 -22.81 23.23
C LEU A 39 -157.13 -24.22 23.40
N LYS A 40 -158.41 -24.32 23.76
CA LYS A 40 -159.13 -25.60 23.86
C LYS A 40 -159.16 -26.38 22.54
N SER A 41 -159.14 -25.69 21.40
CA SER A 41 -159.09 -26.33 20.07
C SER A 41 -157.68 -26.80 19.67
N TRP A 42 -156.62 -26.24 20.25
CA TRP A 42 -155.23 -26.60 19.93
C TRP A 42 -154.62 -27.60 20.93
N ILE A 43 -155.08 -27.62 22.17
CA ILE A 43 -154.68 -28.60 23.19
C ILE A 43 -155.65 -29.79 23.16
N ILE A 44 -155.80 -30.40 21.98
CA ILE A 44 -156.48 -31.68 21.81
C ILE A 44 -155.43 -32.78 21.65
N LYS A 45 -155.84 -34.04 21.79
CA LYS A 45 -155.00 -35.15 21.32
C LYS A 45 -154.87 -35.06 19.80
N TYR A 46 -153.63 -35.24 19.33
CA TYR A 46 -153.27 -34.89 17.97
C TYR A 46 -153.57 -35.99 16.96
N GLY A 47 -153.94 -35.61 15.73
CA GLY A 47 -154.13 -36.55 14.64
C GLY A 47 -152.82 -36.94 13.95
N ARG A 48 -152.93 -37.36 12.69
CA ARG A 48 -151.77 -37.57 11.80
C ARG A 48 -151.05 -36.24 11.53
N ARG A 49 -149.79 -36.31 11.09
CA ARG A 49 -148.91 -35.17 10.77
C ARG A 49 -149.65 -34.00 10.10
N ASP A 50 -150.35 -34.25 9.00
CA ASP A 50 -151.03 -33.20 8.21
C ASP A 50 -152.13 -32.48 9.01
N SER A 51 -152.82 -33.19 9.91
CA SER A 51 -153.84 -32.59 10.79
C SER A 51 -153.20 -31.70 11.86
N VAL A 52 -152.04 -32.08 12.39
CA VAL A 52 -151.28 -31.28 13.37
C VAL A 52 -150.69 -30.03 12.73
N GLU A 53 -150.21 -30.16 11.49
CA GLU A 53 -149.71 -29.03 10.70
C GLU A 53 -150.81 -27.99 10.44
N LEU A 54 -152.05 -28.44 10.18
CA LEU A 54 -153.20 -27.53 10.05
C LEU A 54 -153.53 -26.79 11.37
N LEU A 55 -153.40 -27.45 12.53
CA LEU A 55 -153.55 -26.80 13.85
C LEU A 55 -152.46 -25.75 14.09
N LEU A 56 -151.22 -26.04 13.71
CA LEU A 56 -150.10 -25.09 13.83
C LEU A 56 -150.32 -23.87 12.95
N GLN A 57 -150.75 -24.05 11.70
CA GLN A 57 -151.11 -22.93 10.82
C GLN A 57 -152.27 -22.09 11.38
N ASN A 58 -153.27 -22.74 12.00
CA ASN A 58 -154.36 -22.04 12.66
C ASN A 58 -153.87 -21.20 13.85
N TYR A 59 -152.96 -21.74 14.66
CA TYR A 59 -152.28 -21.03 15.74
C TYR A 59 -151.53 -19.80 15.23
N MET A 60 -150.65 -19.95 14.23
CA MET A 60 -149.86 -18.84 13.69
C MET A 60 -150.75 -17.73 13.13
N THR A 61 -151.85 -18.08 12.47
CA THR A 61 -152.79 -17.09 11.92
C THR A 61 -153.46 -16.26 13.02
N ILE A 62 -153.92 -16.91 14.09
CA ILE A 62 -154.70 -16.22 15.13
C ILE A 62 -153.80 -15.48 16.11
N ILE A 63 -152.67 -16.05 16.49
CA ILE A 63 -151.80 -15.50 17.53
C ILE A 63 -150.74 -14.56 16.96
N GLU A 64 -150.00 -15.03 15.95
CA GLU A 64 -148.84 -14.32 15.43
C GLU A 64 -149.25 -13.29 14.37
N ASN A 65 -149.98 -13.70 13.33
CA ASN A 65 -150.35 -12.81 12.23
C ASN A 65 -151.31 -11.70 12.66
N ASN A 66 -152.29 -12.01 13.51
CA ASN A 66 -153.21 -11.01 14.06
C ASN A 66 -152.63 -10.24 15.26
N LYS A 67 -151.38 -10.53 15.69
CA LYS A 67 -150.70 -9.88 16.81
C LYS A 67 -151.56 -9.85 18.10
N PHE A 68 -152.16 -10.99 18.42
CA PHE A 68 -153.18 -11.11 19.45
C PHE A 68 -152.71 -10.63 20.84
N PHE A 69 -151.49 -11.00 21.25
CA PHE A 69 -150.90 -10.57 22.52
C PHE A 69 -150.74 -9.05 22.61
N GLU A 70 -150.38 -8.41 21.50
CA GLU A 70 -150.19 -6.95 21.41
C GLU A 70 -151.55 -6.22 21.53
N GLN A 71 -152.58 -6.76 20.86
CA GLN A 71 -153.95 -6.25 20.97
C GLN A 71 -154.50 -6.36 22.40
N TYR A 72 -154.26 -7.48 23.08
CA TYR A 72 -154.65 -7.65 24.48
C TYR A 72 -153.94 -6.63 25.38
N GLU A 73 -152.61 -6.52 25.28
CA GLU A 73 -151.83 -5.64 26.15
C GLU A 73 -152.21 -4.17 25.98
N ILE A 74 -152.37 -3.70 24.74
CA ILE A 74 -152.83 -2.33 24.45
C ILE A 74 -154.21 -2.10 25.08
N THR A 75 -155.16 -3.02 24.90
CA THR A 75 -156.51 -2.91 25.48
C THR A 75 -156.47 -2.90 27.01
N TYR A 76 -155.62 -3.73 27.62
CA TYR A 76 -155.44 -3.80 29.08
C TYR A 76 -154.85 -2.52 29.66
N GLN A 77 -153.84 -1.92 29.02
CA GLN A 77 -153.24 -0.66 29.48
C GLN A 77 -154.22 0.52 29.41
N ILE A 78 -155.03 0.59 28.35
CA ILE A 78 -156.07 1.61 28.23
C ILE A 78 -157.15 1.36 29.30
N LEU A 79 -157.58 0.11 29.50
CA LEU A 79 -158.54 -0.25 30.56
C LEU A 79 -158.02 0.10 31.95
N LYS A 80 -156.74 -0.15 32.24
CA LYS A 80 -156.14 0.17 33.53
C LYS A 80 -156.20 1.67 33.82
N LYS A 81 -155.87 2.51 32.84
CA LYS A 81 -155.99 3.97 32.97
C LYS A 81 -157.44 4.40 33.16
N ALA A 82 -158.37 3.85 32.39
CA ALA A 82 -159.80 4.13 32.53
C ALA A 82 -160.34 3.69 33.91
N ALA A 83 -159.89 2.54 34.42
CA ALA A 83 -160.23 2.01 35.74
C ALA A 83 -159.70 2.91 36.87
N GLU A 84 -158.45 3.36 36.80
CA GLU A 84 -157.85 4.29 37.77
C GLU A 84 -158.56 5.66 37.76
N MET A 85 -158.86 6.19 36.58
CA MET A 85 -159.61 7.44 36.43
C MET A 85 -161.03 7.32 37.02
N TYR A 86 -161.73 6.22 36.73
CA TYR A 86 -163.07 5.97 37.26
C TYR A 86 -163.06 5.76 38.79
N ALA A 87 -162.07 5.02 39.33
CA ALA A 87 -161.95 4.79 40.77
C ALA A 87 -161.68 6.08 41.57
N ASN A 88 -160.88 6.99 41.01
CA ASN A 88 -160.53 8.26 41.67
C ASN A 88 -161.66 9.31 41.64
N ALA A 89 -162.62 9.19 40.72
CA ALA A 89 -163.63 10.22 40.44
C ALA A 89 -164.90 10.14 41.34
N ASN A 90 -164.75 9.90 42.64
CA ASN A 90 -165.86 9.67 43.59
C ASN A 90 -166.65 8.36 43.36
N GLY A 91 -165.96 7.26 43.04
CA GLY A 91 -166.57 5.92 43.08
C GLY A 91 -166.93 5.50 44.51
N SER A 92 -168.02 4.75 44.68
CA SER A 92 -168.30 4.16 46.00
C SER A 92 -167.20 3.16 46.38
N PRO A 93 -166.92 2.93 47.68
CA PRO A 93 -165.91 1.96 48.11
C PRO A 93 -166.12 0.57 47.50
N GLU A 94 -167.39 0.14 47.36
CA GLU A 94 -167.75 -1.13 46.72
C GLU A 94 -167.43 -1.16 45.22
N GLU A 95 -167.61 -0.05 44.49
CA GLU A 95 -167.26 0.02 43.07
C GLU A 95 -165.75 -0.06 42.87
N ILE A 96 -164.96 0.63 43.69
CA ILE A 96 -163.49 0.61 43.65
C ILE A 96 -162.96 -0.79 43.95
N GLU A 97 -163.51 -1.47 44.96
CA GLU A 97 -163.14 -2.86 45.28
C GLU A 97 -163.48 -3.81 44.13
N ASN A 98 -164.66 -3.66 43.51
CA ASN A 98 -165.07 -4.48 42.37
C ASN A 98 -164.19 -4.26 41.12
N ILE A 99 -163.77 -3.03 40.85
CA ILE A 99 -162.83 -2.71 39.76
C ILE A 99 -161.47 -3.35 40.05
N THR A 100 -160.95 -3.17 41.27
CA THR A 100 -159.64 -3.70 41.67
C THR A 100 -159.61 -5.22 41.61
N LYS A 101 -160.66 -5.87 42.11
CA LYS A 101 -160.84 -7.32 42.02
C LYS A 101 -160.86 -7.79 40.57
N PHE A 102 -161.66 -7.15 39.72
CA PHE A 102 -161.72 -7.49 38.30
C PHE A 102 -160.36 -7.34 37.58
N MET A 103 -159.63 -6.25 37.84
CA MET A 103 -158.30 -6.03 37.24
C MET A 103 -157.29 -7.09 37.69
N ASN A 104 -157.31 -7.47 38.97
CA ASN A 104 -156.45 -8.53 39.50
C ASN A 104 -156.81 -9.90 38.92
N ASP A 105 -158.09 -10.26 38.92
CA ASP A 105 -158.58 -11.54 38.38
C ASP A 105 -158.23 -11.67 36.89
N THR A 106 -158.43 -10.60 36.12
CA THR A 106 -158.09 -10.55 34.69
C THR A 106 -156.59 -10.68 34.46
N THR A 107 -155.76 -10.06 35.30
CA THR A 107 -154.29 -10.19 35.21
C THR A 107 -153.83 -11.63 35.46
N ILE A 108 -154.42 -12.30 36.46
CA ILE A 108 -154.09 -13.70 36.77
C ILE A 108 -154.56 -14.63 35.66
N GLN A 109 -155.80 -14.45 35.18
CA GLN A 109 -156.37 -15.23 34.08
C GLN A 109 -155.51 -15.12 32.83
N TRP A 110 -155.11 -13.90 32.45
CA TRP A 110 -154.22 -13.69 31.31
C TRP A 110 -152.84 -14.29 31.51
N ARG A 111 -152.26 -14.18 32.71
CA ARG A 111 -150.93 -14.74 33.00
C ARG A 111 -150.91 -16.24 32.70
N ASN A 112 -151.91 -16.98 33.18
CA ASN A 112 -151.99 -18.42 32.96
C ASN A 112 -152.31 -18.74 31.50
N LEU A 113 -153.34 -18.09 30.93
CA LEU A 113 -153.77 -18.32 29.56
C LEU A 113 -152.66 -18.01 28.54
N SER A 114 -151.91 -16.93 28.76
CA SER A 114 -150.84 -16.50 27.86
C SER A 114 -149.64 -17.44 27.83
N VAL A 115 -149.38 -18.20 28.90
CA VAL A 115 -148.33 -19.21 28.94
C VAL A 115 -148.79 -20.46 28.19
N GLU A 116 -150.02 -20.91 28.43
CA GLU A 116 -150.58 -22.08 27.74
C GLU A 116 -150.73 -21.82 26.24
N VAL A 117 -151.21 -20.65 25.84
CA VAL A 117 -151.26 -20.28 24.41
C VAL A 117 -149.85 -20.29 23.81
N ARG A 118 -148.84 -19.74 24.48
CA ARG A 118 -147.47 -19.75 23.93
C ARG A 118 -146.86 -21.16 23.81
N SER A 119 -147.20 -22.09 24.72
CA SER A 119 -146.63 -23.45 24.71
C SER A 119 -147.21 -24.34 23.61
N VAL A 120 -148.43 -24.06 23.13
CA VAL A 120 -149.08 -24.80 22.04
C VAL A 120 -148.20 -24.92 20.81
N ARG A 121 -147.52 -23.83 20.41
CA ARG A 121 -146.66 -23.83 19.22
C ARG A 121 -145.56 -24.88 19.32
N SER A 122 -144.81 -24.87 20.42
CA SER A 122 -143.70 -25.79 20.66
C SER A 122 -144.19 -27.24 20.67
N MET A 123 -145.34 -27.50 21.31
CA MET A 123 -145.92 -28.84 21.35
C MET A 123 -146.32 -29.35 19.96
N LEU A 124 -146.96 -28.50 19.14
CA LEU A 124 -147.38 -28.85 17.78
C LEU A 124 -146.15 -29.09 16.86
N GLU A 125 -145.15 -28.22 16.91
CA GLU A 125 -143.90 -28.38 16.16
C GLU A 125 -143.15 -29.66 16.57
N GLU A 126 -143.11 -29.99 17.86
CA GLU A 126 -142.44 -31.19 18.35
C GLU A 126 -143.17 -32.49 17.95
N VAL A 127 -144.50 -32.48 17.91
CA VAL A 127 -145.29 -33.60 17.37
C VAL A 127 -145.01 -33.81 15.88
N ILE A 128 -144.93 -32.74 15.08
CA ILE A 128 -144.58 -32.83 13.65
C ILE A 128 -143.17 -33.40 13.47
N SER A 129 -142.19 -32.90 14.23
CA SER A 129 -140.81 -33.38 14.18
C SER A 129 -140.69 -34.87 14.52
N ASN A 130 -141.42 -35.33 15.54
CA ASN A 130 -141.46 -36.75 15.89
C ASN A 130 -142.15 -37.59 14.80
N TRP A 131 -143.19 -37.07 14.13
CA TRP A 131 -143.80 -37.73 12.96
C TRP A 131 -142.80 -37.88 11.81
N ASP A 132 -142.04 -36.85 11.49
CA ASP A 132 -141.03 -36.90 10.43
C ASP A 132 -139.90 -37.89 10.77
N ARG A 133 -139.39 -37.84 12.01
CA ARG A 133 -138.35 -38.75 12.49
C ARG A 133 -138.83 -40.20 12.48
N TYR A 134 -140.02 -40.47 13.01
CA TYR A 134 -140.59 -41.80 13.04
C TYR A 134 -140.80 -42.34 11.63
N SER A 135 -141.43 -41.58 10.74
CA SER A 135 -141.73 -42.00 9.37
C SER A 135 -140.46 -42.29 8.56
N ASN A 136 -139.45 -41.42 8.65
CA ASN A 136 -138.17 -41.60 7.96
C ASN A 136 -137.42 -42.83 8.48
N THR A 137 -137.32 -42.96 9.81
CA THR A 137 -136.56 -44.07 10.41
C THR A 137 -137.23 -45.42 10.14
N VAL A 138 -138.56 -45.49 10.23
CA VAL A 138 -139.32 -46.69 9.87
C VAL A 138 -139.05 -47.10 8.43
N THR A 139 -139.11 -46.15 7.48
CA THR A 139 -138.92 -46.42 6.05
C THR A 139 -137.53 -47.03 5.78
N ILE A 140 -136.48 -46.42 6.33
CA ILE A 140 -135.10 -46.87 6.12
C ILE A 140 -134.84 -48.20 6.85
N LEU A 141 -135.33 -48.34 8.09
CA LEU A 141 -135.13 -49.56 8.88
C LEU A 141 -135.88 -50.76 8.29
N GLN A 142 -137.08 -50.56 7.73
CA GLN A 142 -137.83 -51.61 7.05
C GLN A 142 -137.09 -52.14 5.83
N ALA A 143 -136.60 -51.25 4.96
CA ALA A 143 -135.83 -51.65 3.77
C ALA A 143 -134.57 -52.44 4.17
N TRP A 144 -133.87 -51.98 5.21
CA TRP A 144 -132.70 -52.69 5.70
C TRP A 144 -133.03 -54.04 6.34
N LEU A 145 -134.10 -54.14 7.12
CA LEU A 145 -134.53 -55.41 7.73
C LEU A 145 -134.84 -56.46 6.66
N GLU A 146 -135.48 -56.07 5.56
CA GLU A 146 -135.75 -56.98 4.44
C GLU A 146 -134.48 -57.51 3.78
N ASP A 147 -133.49 -56.63 3.56
CA ASP A 147 -132.20 -57.04 2.99
C ASP A 147 -131.38 -57.89 3.97
N ALA A 148 -131.41 -57.54 5.26
CA ALA A 148 -130.72 -58.27 6.31
C ALA A 148 -131.28 -59.68 6.51
N GLU A 149 -132.61 -59.84 6.48
CA GLU A 149 -133.28 -61.15 6.52
C GLU A 149 -132.88 -62.03 5.32
N LYS A 150 -132.77 -61.46 4.11
CA LYS A 150 -132.26 -62.20 2.92
C LYS A 150 -130.79 -62.64 3.10
N MET A 151 -129.96 -61.79 3.72
CA MET A 151 -128.54 -62.05 3.93
C MET A 151 -128.28 -63.18 4.93
N LEU A 152 -129.23 -63.54 5.79
CA LEU A 152 -129.09 -64.69 6.69
C LEU A 152 -128.91 -66.03 5.95
N ASN A 153 -129.37 -66.14 4.71
CA ASN A 153 -129.26 -67.35 3.89
C ASN A 153 -127.98 -67.40 3.03
N GLN A 154 -127.10 -66.40 3.15
CA GLN A 154 -125.85 -66.30 2.39
C GLN A 154 -124.66 -66.94 3.13
N PRO A 155 -123.53 -67.23 2.45
CA PRO A 155 -122.31 -67.74 3.09
C PRO A 155 -121.67 -66.75 4.08
N GLU A 156 -120.89 -67.28 5.03
CA GLU A 156 -120.34 -66.56 6.20
C GLU A 156 -119.55 -65.28 5.86
N HIS A 157 -118.81 -65.26 4.74
CA HIS A 157 -118.05 -64.09 4.32
C HIS A 157 -118.97 -62.92 3.91
N ALA A 158 -120.05 -63.21 3.16
CA ALA A 158 -121.03 -62.21 2.76
C ALA A 158 -121.82 -61.67 3.98
N LYS A 159 -122.06 -62.53 4.99
CA LYS A 159 -122.64 -62.12 6.28
C LYS A 159 -121.72 -61.13 7.01
N LYS A 160 -120.42 -61.44 7.11
CA LYS A 160 -119.44 -60.54 7.76
C LYS A 160 -119.41 -59.15 7.12
N ASP A 161 -119.36 -59.09 5.80
CA ASP A 161 -119.28 -57.82 5.07
C ASP A 161 -120.56 -56.98 5.17
N PHE A 162 -121.73 -57.61 5.17
CA PHE A 162 -123.01 -56.92 5.32
C PHE A 162 -123.25 -56.44 6.76
N PHE A 163 -122.97 -57.29 7.76
CA PHE A 163 -123.22 -56.98 9.18
C PHE A 163 -122.10 -56.16 9.87
N ARG A 164 -121.02 -55.79 9.18
CA ARG A 164 -119.99 -54.89 9.74
C ARG A 164 -120.56 -53.55 10.24
N HIS A 165 -121.61 -53.05 9.58
CA HIS A 165 -122.29 -51.79 9.93
C HIS A 165 -123.45 -51.98 10.91
N LEU A 166 -123.61 -53.17 11.51
CA LEU A 166 -124.67 -53.47 12.47
C LEU A 166 -124.79 -52.45 13.62
N PRO A 167 -123.71 -51.86 14.18
CA PRO A 167 -123.82 -50.85 15.23
C PRO A 167 -124.63 -49.60 14.84
N GLN A 168 -124.55 -49.16 13.58
CA GLN A 168 -125.30 -48.01 13.09
C GLN A 168 -126.81 -48.29 13.05
N TRP A 169 -127.19 -49.52 12.69
CA TRP A 169 -128.59 -49.94 12.63
C TRP A 169 -129.23 -50.11 14.01
N ILE A 170 -128.44 -50.49 15.03
CA ILE A 170 -128.88 -50.49 16.43
C ILE A 170 -129.32 -49.08 16.83
N GLN A 171 -128.56 -48.05 16.45
CA GLN A 171 -128.91 -46.66 16.74
C GLN A 171 -130.21 -46.22 16.03
N GLN A 172 -130.39 -46.61 14.75
CA GLN A 172 -131.61 -46.30 13.99
C GLN A 172 -132.86 -46.96 14.60
N HIS A 173 -132.76 -48.23 15.02
CA HIS A 173 -133.84 -48.92 15.72
C HIS A 173 -134.24 -48.23 17.05
N THR A 174 -133.27 -47.76 17.83
CA THR A 174 -133.55 -47.00 19.05
C THR A 174 -134.24 -45.67 18.74
N ALA A 175 -133.74 -44.93 17.75
CA ALA A 175 -134.31 -43.65 17.33
C ALA A 175 -135.77 -43.77 16.84
N MET A 176 -136.12 -44.87 16.16
CA MET A 176 -137.50 -45.18 15.75
C MET A 176 -138.42 -45.37 16.96
N ASN A 177 -137.96 -46.14 17.95
CA ASN A 177 -138.74 -46.45 19.15
C ASN A 177 -139.03 -45.21 19.98
N ASP A 178 -138.03 -44.34 20.19
CA ASP A 178 -138.19 -43.12 20.96
C ASP A 178 -139.23 -42.18 20.32
N ALA A 179 -139.12 -41.95 19.01
CA ALA A 179 -140.07 -41.11 18.27
C ALA A 179 -141.47 -41.71 18.24
N GLY A 180 -141.60 -43.02 18.04
CA GLY A 180 -142.91 -43.69 18.00
C GLY A 180 -143.60 -43.70 19.36
N ASN A 181 -142.88 -43.88 20.46
CA ASN A 181 -143.43 -43.83 21.82
C ASN A 181 -143.95 -42.42 22.16
N PHE A 182 -143.21 -41.37 21.80
CA PHE A 182 -143.67 -39.99 21.97
C PHE A 182 -144.99 -39.71 21.23
N LEU A 183 -145.11 -40.18 19.99
CA LEU A 183 -146.33 -40.01 19.19
C LEU A 183 -147.52 -40.78 19.75
N ILE A 184 -147.29 -41.99 20.29
CA ILE A 184 -148.31 -42.80 20.94
C ILE A 184 -148.92 -42.07 22.15
N GLU A 185 -148.14 -41.32 22.91
CA GLU A 185 -148.62 -40.60 24.09
C GLU A 185 -149.37 -39.30 23.73
N THR A 186 -148.97 -38.66 22.63
CA THR A 186 -149.44 -37.31 22.24
C THR A 186 -150.61 -37.33 21.26
N CYS A 187 -150.75 -38.38 20.45
CA CYS A 187 -151.81 -38.50 19.45
C CYS A 187 -153.13 -39.06 20.00
N ASP A 188 -154.20 -38.98 19.21
CA ASP A 188 -155.49 -39.57 19.53
C ASP A 188 -155.45 -41.11 19.55
N GLU A 189 -156.45 -41.74 20.17
CA GLU A 189 -156.47 -43.18 20.38
C GLU A 189 -156.38 -44.00 19.08
N THR A 190 -156.91 -43.48 17.97
CA THR A 190 -156.89 -44.19 16.68
C THR A 190 -155.48 -44.23 16.13
N VAL A 191 -154.80 -43.08 16.12
CA VAL A 191 -153.43 -42.94 15.62
C VAL A 191 -152.43 -43.65 16.52
N SER A 192 -152.60 -43.55 17.85
CA SER A 192 -151.75 -44.24 18.83
C SER A 192 -151.89 -45.75 18.74
N ARG A 193 -153.07 -46.29 18.44
CA ARG A 193 -153.25 -47.73 18.21
C ARG A 193 -152.50 -48.20 16.97
N ASP A 194 -152.59 -47.45 15.87
CA ASP A 194 -151.90 -47.78 14.62
C ASP A 194 -150.37 -47.76 14.81
N LEU A 195 -149.83 -46.76 15.52
CA LEU A 195 -148.41 -46.65 15.85
C LEU A 195 -147.92 -47.81 16.74
N LYS A 196 -148.69 -48.18 17.77
CA LYS A 196 -148.38 -49.35 18.62
C LYS A 196 -148.29 -50.63 17.79
N GLN A 197 -149.22 -50.83 16.86
CA GLN A 197 -149.22 -52.00 16.00
C GLN A 197 -148.00 -52.05 15.07
N GLN A 198 -147.62 -50.92 14.47
CA GLN A 198 -146.45 -50.83 13.59
C GLN A 198 -145.13 -51.03 14.35
N LEU A 199 -144.96 -50.42 15.52
CA LEU A 199 -143.78 -50.62 16.37
C LEU A 199 -143.65 -52.06 16.84
N LEU A 200 -144.75 -52.72 17.24
CA LEU A 200 -144.73 -54.10 17.68
C LEU A 200 -144.21 -55.04 16.58
N LEU A 201 -144.67 -54.85 15.34
CA LEU A 201 -144.23 -55.64 14.18
C LEU A 201 -142.75 -55.41 13.88
N LEU A 202 -142.29 -54.15 13.87
CA LEU A 202 -140.90 -53.82 13.54
C LEU A 202 -139.92 -54.27 14.61
N ASN A 203 -140.25 -54.06 15.88
CA ASN A 203 -139.44 -54.53 17.00
C ASN A 203 -139.39 -56.06 17.06
N GLY A 204 -140.47 -56.74 16.67
CA GLY A 204 -140.51 -58.19 16.53
C GLY A 204 -139.49 -58.68 15.49
N ARG A 205 -139.56 -58.16 14.26
CA ARG A 205 -138.64 -58.48 13.17
C ARG A 205 -137.18 -58.19 13.53
N TRP A 206 -136.92 -57.01 14.08
CA TRP A 206 -135.58 -56.61 14.52
C TRP A 206 -134.98 -57.58 15.54
N ARG A 207 -135.76 -57.98 16.55
CA ARG A 207 -135.30 -58.87 17.63
C ARG A 207 -134.89 -60.24 17.10
N GLU A 208 -135.68 -60.81 16.19
CA GLU A 208 -135.43 -62.12 15.59
C GLU A 208 -134.14 -62.12 14.77
N LEU A 209 -133.95 -61.10 13.91
CA LEU A 209 -132.72 -60.92 13.14
C LEU A 209 -131.50 -60.71 14.06
N PHE A 210 -131.60 -59.79 15.03
CA PHE A 210 -130.47 -59.38 15.88
C PHE A 210 -129.88 -60.55 16.69
N MET A 211 -130.72 -61.47 17.18
CA MET A 211 -130.25 -62.65 17.91
C MET A 211 -129.30 -63.53 17.09
N GLN A 212 -129.46 -63.56 15.76
CA GLN A 212 -128.63 -64.36 14.87
C GLN A 212 -127.31 -63.67 14.50
N VAL A 213 -127.26 -62.33 14.51
CA VAL A 213 -126.14 -61.56 13.93
C VAL A 213 -125.28 -60.80 14.96
N LYS A 214 -125.65 -60.83 16.24
CA LYS A 214 -124.97 -60.07 17.32
C LYS A 214 -123.46 -60.28 17.43
N GLN A 215 -122.92 -61.41 16.97
CA GLN A 215 -121.49 -61.74 17.06
C GLN A 215 -120.60 -60.89 16.14
N TYR A 216 -121.15 -60.36 15.04
CA TYR A 216 -120.38 -59.60 14.05
C TYR A 216 -119.97 -58.20 14.51
N ALA A 217 -120.45 -57.74 15.67
CA ALA A 217 -120.08 -56.45 16.25
C ALA A 217 -118.68 -56.40 16.92
N ARG A 218 -117.90 -57.51 16.99
CA ARG A 218 -116.63 -57.61 17.75
C ARG A 218 -115.33 -57.76 16.94
N ALA A 219 -115.37 -57.95 15.62
CA ALA A 219 -114.20 -58.36 14.83
C ALA A 219 -113.15 -57.24 14.59
N ASP A 220 -113.55 -55.96 14.57
CA ASP A 220 -112.66 -54.84 14.19
C ASP A 220 -111.58 -54.49 15.24
N GLU A 221 -111.75 -54.88 16.50
CA GLU A 221 -110.83 -54.54 17.59
C GLU A 221 -109.52 -55.35 17.54
N LEU A 222 -109.62 -56.63 17.14
CA LEU A 222 -108.51 -57.59 17.14
C LEU A 222 -107.47 -57.28 16.04
N ASP A 223 -107.96 -56.95 14.85
CA ASP A 223 -107.12 -56.60 13.70
C ASP A 223 -106.34 -55.30 13.95
N ARG A 224 -106.93 -54.35 14.68
CA ARG A 224 -106.25 -53.11 15.09
C ARG A 224 -105.05 -53.39 15.99
N VAL A 225 -105.22 -54.22 17.03
CA VAL A 225 -104.15 -54.55 17.98
C VAL A 225 -103.03 -55.39 17.33
N LYS A 226 -103.37 -56.30 16.41
CA LYS A 226 -102.37 -57.09 15.65
C LYS A 226 -101.50 -56.20 14.76
N LYS A 227 -102.08 -55.17 14.14
CA LYS A 227 -101.35 -54.19 13.32
C LYS A 227 -100.38 -53.34 14.15
N GLU A 228 -100.83 -52.84 15.31
CA GLU A 228 -99.99 -52.06 16.24
C GLU A 228 -98.74 -52.84 16.71
N TYR A 229 -98.87 -54.14 16.95
CA TYR A 229 -97.74 -55.02 17.27
C TYR A 229 -96.74 -55.11 16.10
N LEU A 230 -97.22 -55.37 14.88
CA LEU A 230 -96.36 -55.55 13.70
C LEU A 230 -95.60 -54.27 13.36
N ASP A 231 -96.27 -53.11 13.38
CA ASP A 231 -95.67 -51.80 13.10
C ASP A 231 -94.60 -51.47 14.15
N GLY A 232 -94.86 -51.77 15.43
CA GLY A 232 -93.89 -51.60 16.51
C GLY A 232 -92.65 -52.48 16.36
N VAL A 233 -92.82 -53.76 16.01
CA VAL A 233 -91.70 -54.69 15.77
C VAL A 233 -90.85 -54.27 14.56
N ALA A 234 -91.48 -53.76 13.50
CA ALA A 234 -90.80 -53.24 12.32
C ALA A 234 -89.94 -52.02 12.67
N ALA A 235 -90.48 -51.06 13.43
CA ALA A 235 -89.75 -49.87 13.88
C ALA A 235 -88.51 -50.22 14.72
N LEU A 236 -88.64 -51.14 15.68
CA LEU A 236 -87.52 -51.60 16.51
C LEU A 236 -86.43 -52.32 15.70
N SER A 237 -86.83 -53.15 14.74
CA SER A 237 -85.89 -53.88 13.88
C SER A 237 -85.14 -52.92 12.96
N ALA A 238 -85.85 -51.96 12.35
CA ALA A 238 -85.24 -50.93 11.50
C ALA A 238 -84.23 -50.07 12.26
N PHE A 239 -84.52 -49.69 13.51
CA PHE A 239 -83.58 -48.98 14.37
C PHE A 239 -82.32 -49.80 14.65
N ILE A 240 -82.46 -51.06 15.06
CA ILE A 240 -81.31 -51.94 15.36
C ILE A 240 -80.42 -52.13 14.12
N ASP A 241 -81.02 -52.30 12.94
CA ASP A 241 -80.28 -52.47 11.69
C ASP A 241 -79.59 -51.18 11.26
N ASP A 242 -80.20 -50.01 11.45
CA ASP A 242 -79.57 -48.70 11.22
C ASP A 242 -78.37 -48.48 12.13
N VAL A 243 -78.50 -48.79 13.43
CA VAL A 243 -77.40 -48.66 14.40
C VAL A 243 -76.23 -49.58 14.06
N LYS A 244 -76.51 -50.85 13.73
CA LYS A 244 -75.45 -51.78 13.31
C LYS A 244 -74.75 -51.31 12.05
N ARG A 245 -75.51 -50.84 11.06
CA ARG A 245 -74.94 -50.29 9.82
C ARG A 245 -74.00 -49.14 10.16
N LYS A 246 -74.45 -48.17 10.96
CA LYS A 246 -73.65 -47.00 11.36
C LYS A 246 -72.39 -47.35 12.16
N ILE A 247 -72.47 -48.30 13.09
CA ILE A 247 -71.30 -48.79 13.85
C ILE A 247 -70.32 -49.59 12.95
N GLN A 248 -70.76 -50.10 11.80
CA GLN A 248 -69.92 -50.91 10.90
C GLN A 248 -69.46 -50.14 9.66
N THR A 249 -69.99 -48.95 9.40
CA THR A 249 -69.61 -48.12 8.25
C THR A 249 -68.14 -47.74 8.36
N HIS A 250 -67.38 -47.96 7.29
CA HIS A 250 -65.99 -47.54 7.22
C HIS A 250 -65.88 -46.02 7.37
N LEU A 251 -65.04 -45.55 8.29
CA LEU A 251 -64.84 -44.12 8.57
C LEU A 251 -63.37 -43.75 8.37
N GLU A 252 -63.12 -42.72 7.56
CA GLU A 252 -61.79 -42.15 7.41
C GLU A 252 -61.49 -41.23 8.60
N VAL A 253 -60.39 -41.50 9.30
CA VAL A 253 -60.04 -40.80 10.54
C VAL A 253 -59.58 -39.37 10.24
N SER A 254 -60.41 -38.41 10.62
CA SER A 254 -60.12 -36.97 10.68
C SER A 254 -60.86 -36.37 11.87
N PHE A 255 -60.45 -35.20 12.35
CA PHE A 255 -61.13 -34.54 13.47
C PHE A 255 -62.61 -34.32 13.16
N LEU A 256 -62.94 -33.84 11.96
CA LEU A 256 -64.32 -33.57 11.55
C LEU A 256 -65.15 -34.86 11.45
N ASN A 257 -64.64 -35.91 10.80
CA ASN A 257 -65.38 -37.15 10.60
C ASN A 257 -65.65 -37.85 11.94
N VAL A 258 -64.64 -37.92 12.82
CA VAL A 258 -64.79 -38.53 14.15
C VAL A 258 -65.74 -37.71 15.01
N LYS A 259 -65.70 -36.37 14.93
CA LYS A 259 -66.62 -35.50 15.68
C LYS A 259 -68.08 -35.67 15.24
N LEU A 260 -68.34 -35.73 13.94
CA LEU A 260 -69.67 -36.00 13.40
C LEU A 260 -70.17 -37.39 13.84
N PHE A 261 -69.31 -38.41 13.77
CA PHE A 261 -69.64 -39.75 14.22
C PHE A 261 -69.94 -39.83 15.72
N VAL A 262 -69.17 -39.14 16.57
CA VAL A 262 -69.46 -39.03 18.01
C VAL A 262 -70.83 -38.41 18.25
N GLN A 263 -71.19 -37.36 17.50
CA GLN A 263 -72.51 -36.73 17.60
C GLN A 263 -73.62 -37.69 17.17
N GLU A 264 -73.45 -38.40 16.05
CA GLU A 264 -74.40 -39.41 15.59
C GLU A 264 -74.58 -40.55 16.60
N MET A 265 -73.49 -41.00 17.23
CA MET A 265 -73.55 -42.04 18.26
C MET A 265 -74.23 -41.55 19.55
N GLU A 266 -74.08 -40.28 19.92
CA GLU A 266 -74.80 -39.71 21.06
C GLU A 266 -76.31 -39.62 20.75
N ASP A 267 -76.68 -39.24 19.53
CA ASP A 267 -78.08 -39.27 19.07
C ASP A 267 -78.65 -40.70 19.08
N ILE A 268 -77.87 -41.70 18.65
CA ILE A 268 -78.26 -43.12 18.71
C ILE A 268 -78.46 -43.56 20.16
N LYS A 269 -77.57 -43.17 21.09
CA LYS A 269 -77.71 -43.48 22.52
C LYS A 269 -78.99 -42.90 23.10
N GLN A 270 -79.35 -41.66 22.76
CA GLN A 270 -80.63 -41.07 23.19
C GLN A 270 -81.84 -41.80 22.57
N LYS A 271 -81.79 -42.11 21.26
CA LYS A 271 -82.85 -42.87 20.57
C LYS A 271 -82.99 -44.29 21.10
N ALA A 272 -81.91 -44.95 21.53
CA ALA A 272 -81.95 -46.28 22.10
C ALA A 272 -82.78 -46.34 23.39
N LEU A 273 -82.72 -45.29 24.23
CA LEU A 273 -83.58 -45.17 25.43
C LEU A 273 -85.07 -45.11 25.07
N ILE A 274 -85.41 -44.38 24.01
CA ILE A 274 -86.79 -44.28 23.50
C ILE A 274 -87.25 -45.64 22.96
N MET A 275 -86.40 -46.33 22.19
CA MET A 275 -86.70 -47.65 21.63
C MET A 275 -86.83 -48.74 22.71
N GLU A 276 -86.11 -48.65 23.83
CA GLU A 276 -86.34 -49.52 25.00
C GLU A 276 -87.74 -49.32 25.60
N SER A 277 -88.23 -48.08 25.65
CA SER A 277 -89.59 -47.80 26.12
C SER A 277 -90.65 -48.35 25.16
N GLN A 278 -90.43 -48.22 23.84
CA GLN A 278 -91.30 -48.77 22.81
C GLN A 278 -91.32 -50.30 22.86
N TYR A 279 -90.18 -50.97 23.05
CA TYR A 279 -90.12 -52.42 23.25
C TYR A 279 -90.99 -52.89 24.43
N LYS A 280 -90.99 -52.16 25.56
CA LYS A 280 -91.87 -52.47 26.70
C LYS A 280 -93.34 -52.32 26.36
N MET A 281 -93.73 -51.31 25.58
CA MET A 281 -95.11 -51.13 25.12
C MET A 281 -95.53 -52.25 24.17
N ILE A 282 -94.72 -52.57 23.16
CA ILE A 282 -94.98 -53.64 22.20
C ILE A 282 -95.07 -55.00 22.90
N THR A 283 -94.28 -55.23 23.96
CA THR A 283 -94.41 -56.45 24.79
C THR A 283 -95.81 -56.57 25.41
N ARG A 284 -96.39 -55.46 25.89
CA ARG A 284 -97.76 -55.45 26.46
C ARG A 284 -98.80 -55.69 25.38
N THR A 285 -98.65 -55.06 24.20
CA THR A 285 -99.53 -55.29 23.05
C THR A 285 -99.47 -56.74 22.59
N ALA A 286 -98.28 -57.33 22.49
CA ALA A 286 -98.08 -58.74 22.17
C ALA A 286 -98.81 -59.66 23.18
N GLN A 287 -98.72 -59.38 24.48
CA GLN A 287 -99.42 -60.17 25.51
C GLN A 287 -100.94 -60.17 25.34
N VAL A 288 -101.54 -59.07 24.85
CA VAL A 288 -102.97 -59.00 24.54
C VAL A 288 -103.28 -59.87 23.31
N VAL A 289 -102.49 -59.72 22.23
CA VAL A 289 -102.67 -60.52 20.99
C VAL A 289 -102.53 -62.02 21.26
N THR A 290 -101.58 -62.44 22.11
CA THR A 290 -101.31 -63.87 22.38
C THR A 290 -102.48 -64.64 23.00
N LYS A 291 -103.49 -63.96 23.56
CA LYS A 291 -104.67 -64.62 24.15
C LYS A 291 -105.71 -65.07 23.11
N GLU A 292 -105.65 -64.54 21.90
CA GLU A 292 -106.71 -64.69 20.89
C GLU A 292 -106.21 -65.29 19.55
N ILE A 293 -104.93 -65.69 19.47
CA ILE A 293 -104.30 -66.33 18.30
C ILE A 293 -103.82 -67.77 18.60
N SER A 294 -103.36 -68.48 17.57
CA SER A 294 -102.91 -69.87 17.69
C SER A 294 -101.55 -70.02 18.41
N GLN A 295 -101.31 -71.16 19.06
CA GLN A 295 -100.11 -71.40 19.87
C GLN A 295 -98.79 -71.33 19.06
N GLU A 296 -98.80 -71.68 17.78
CA GLU A 296 -97.63 -71.58 16.88
C GLU A 296 -97.25 -70.12 16.59
N GLU A 297 -98.24 -69.27 16.31
CA GLU A 297 -98.04 -67.84 16.08
C GLU A 297 -97.55 -67.13 17.37
N VAL A 298 -98.02 -67.56 18.55
CA VAL A 298 -97.51 -67.07 19.85
C VAL A 298 -96.01 -67.36 20.01
N ASN A 299 -95.57 -68.58 19.68
CA ASN A 299 -94.17 -68.97 19.80
C ASN A 299 -93.26 -68.16 18.86
N GLU A 300 -93.71 -67.92 17.62
CA GLU A 300 -92.97 -67.09 16.65
C GLU A 300 -92.86 -65.62 17.12
N MET A 301 -93.96 -65.07 17.62
CA MET A 301 -94.04 -63.71 18.18
C MET A 301 -93.06 -63.52 19.35
N LEU A 302 -93.02 -64.47 20.30
CA LEU A 302 -92.10 -64.43 21.44
C LEU A 302 -90.63 -64.59 21.02
N ALA A 303 -90.33 -65.44 20.04
CA ALA A 303 -88.98 -65.62 19.51
C ALA A 303 -88.45 -64.33 18.85
N LYS A 304 -89.27 -63.64 18.04
CA LYS A 304 -88.92 -62.34 17.44
C LYS A 304 -88.67 -61.27 18.51
N MET A 305 -89.55 -61.19 19.52
CA MET A 305 -89.40 -60.28 20.66
C MET A 305 -88.09 -60.51 21.44
N GLN A 306 -87.76 -61.77 21.76
CA GLN A 306 -86.49 -62.09 22.43
C GLN A 306 -85.26 -61.73 21.60
N ARG A 307 -85.30 -61.99 20.28
CA ARG A 307 -84.23 -61.60 19.36
C ARG A 307 -84.02 -60.08 19.39
N ILE A 308 -85.08 -59.29 19.28
CA ILE A 308 -85.01 -57.82 19.33
C ILE A 308 -84.45 -57.34 20.67
N LYS A 309 -84.91 -57.90 21.80
CA LYS A 309 -84.38 -57.59 23.13
C LYS A 309 -82.87 -57.82 23.24
N GLY A 310 -82.40 -58.97 22.77
CA GLY A 310 -80.98 -59.32 22.83
C GLY A 310 -80.10 -58.47 21.92
N GLN A 311 -80.65 -57.96 20.82
CA GLN A 311 -79.93 -57.03 19.93
C GLN A 311 -79.94 -55.60 20.48
N LEU A 312 -81.05 -55.16 21.09
CA LEU A 312 -81.15 -53.85 21.73
C LEU A 312 -80.24 -53.75 22.96
N SER A 313 -80.08 -54.82 23.75
CA SER A 313 -79.11 -54.86 24.86
C SER A 313 -77.66 -54.79 24.35
N LYS A 314 -77.35 -55.45 23.23
CA LYS A 314 -76.02 -55.31 22.59
C LYS A 314 -75.76 -53.88 22.13
N VAL A 315 -76.75 -53.19 21.56
CA VAL A 315 -76.64 -51.77 21.22
C VAL A 315 -76.35 -50.92 22.45
N LYS A 316 -77.06 -51.18 23.56
CA LYS A 316 -76.87 -50.47 24.85
C LYS A 316 -75.46 -50.67 25.42
N GLU A 317 -74.88 -51.85 25.28
CA GLU A 317 -73.53 -52.16 25.75
C GLU A 317 -72.44 -51.62 24.81
N THR A 318 -72.66 -51.66 23.50
CA THR A 318 -71.65 -51.32 22.49
C THR A 318 -71.55 -49.81 22.26
N CYS A 319 -72.68 -49.09 22.26
CA CYS A 319 -72.72 -47.66 21.95
C CYS A 319 -71.88 -46.79 22.90
N PRO A 320 -71.90 -46.98 24.23
CA PRO A 320 -71.07 -46.20 25.15
C PRO A 320 -69.57 -46.43 24.97
N VAL A 321 -69.16 -47.66 24.64
CA VAL A 321 -67.74 -47.99 24.42
C VAL A 321 -67.25 -47.37 23.11
N VAL A 322 -68.04 -47.45 22.04
CA VAL A 322 -67.75 -46.79 20.75
C VAL A 322 -67.65 -45.27 20.94
N LEU A 323 -68.56 -44.68 21.71
CA LEU A 323 -68.54 -43.25 22.04
C LEU A 323 -67.28 -42.85 22.80
N PHE A 324 -66.92 -43.59 23.85
CA PHE A 324 -65.75 -43.32 24.66
C PHE A 324 -64.46 -43.40 23.83
N ASP A 325 -64.23 -44.52 23.13
CA ASP A 325 -63.03 -44.71 22.33
C ASP A 325 -62.92 -43.66 21.20
N SER A 326 -64.06 -43.25 20.61
CA SER A 326 -64.08 -42.21 19.56
C SER A 326 -63.83 -40.81 20.14
N GLN A 327 -64.29 -40.53 21.36
CA GLN A 327 -64.04 -39.25 22.04
C GLN A 327 -62.58 -39.09 22.45
N GLU A 328 -61.92 -40.16 22.89
CA GLU A 328 -60.48 -40.17 23.21
C GLU A 328 -59.60 -39.80 22.00
N LEU A 329 -60.07 -40.05 20.77
CA LEU A 329 -59.35 -39.66 19.55
C LEU A 329 -59.39 -38.15 19.27
N LEU A 330 -60.43 -37.43 19.70
CA LEU A 330 -60.68 -36.04 19.29
C LEU A 330 -59.55 -35.07 19.68
N PRO A 331 -59.04 -35.03 20.93
CA PRO A 331 -58.00 -34.08 21.30
C PRO A 331 -56.69 -34.29 20.52
N HIS A 332 -56.36 -35.55 20.23
CA HIS A 332 -55.16 -35.90 19.48
C HIS A 332 -55.31 -35.59 18.00
N LEU A 333 -56.49 -35.77 17.42
CA LEU A 333 -56.78 -35.39 16.04
C LEU A 333 -56.79 -33.87 15.86
N GLU A 334 -57.39 -33.13 16.79
CA GLU A 334 -57.41 -31.67 16.77
C GLU A 334 -56.00 -31.09 16.82
N GLU A 335 -55.18 -31.57 17.76
CA GLU A 335 -53.80 -31.11 17.90
C GLU A 335 -52.94 -31.54 16.70
N LEU A 336 -53.13 -32.77 16.18
CA LEU A 336 -52.41 -33.22 14.98
C LEU A 336 -52.75 -32.33 13.77
N GLU A 337 -54.02 -32.09 13.47
CA GLU A 337 -54.42 -31.25 12.33
C GLU A 337 -53.95 -29.79 12.49
N LYS A 338 -54.02 -29.24 13.71
CA LYS A 338 -53.49 -27.92 14.03
C LYS A 338 -51.98 -27.81 13.77
N GLN A 339 -51.20 -28.82 14.19
CA GLN A 339 -49.76 -28.83 13.96
C GLN A 339 -49.41 -29.06 12.48
N ILE A 340 -50.22 -29.82 11.74
CA ILE A 340 -50.11 -29.95 10.28
C ILE A 340 -50.25 -28.59 9.60
N THR A 341 -51.23 -27.78 10.00
CA THR A 341 -51.41 -26.42 9.45
C THR A 341 -50.21 -25.53 9.79
N HIS A 342 -49.78 -25.54 11.06
CA HIS A 342 -48.63 -24.73 11.50
C HIS A 342 -47.31 -25.10 10.79
N PHE A 343 -47.12 -26.40 10.49
CA PHE A 343 -45.99 -26.89 9.71
C PHE A 343 -45.99 -26.29 8.30
N HIS A 344 -47.12 -26.36 7.59
CA HIS A 344 -47.21 -25.84 6.22
C HIS A 344 -47.07 -24.31 6.17
N GLU A 345 -47.67 -23.56 7.09
CA GLU A 345 -47.50 -22.11 7.19
C GLU A 345 -46.02 -21.71 7.37
N SER A 346 -45.30 -22.43 8.25
CA SER A 346 -43.86 -22.21 8.47
C SER A 346 -43.03 -22.63 7.26
N LEU A 347 -43.39 -23.74 6.60
CA LEU A 347 -42.74 -24.23 5.39
C LEU A 347 -42.89 -23.25 4.22
N ASP A 348 -44.07 -22.67 4.02
CA ASP A 348 -44.32 -21.67 2.99
C ASP A 348 -43.45 -20.42 3.19
N LYS A 349 -43.29 -19.98 4.44
CA LYS A 349 -42.38 -18.87 4.78
C LYS A 349 -40.91 -19.19 4.48
N ILE A 350 -40.46 -20.43 4.74
CA ILE A 350 -39.11 -20.87 4.37
C ILE A 350 -38.96 -20.91 2.86
N ASN A 351 -39.95 -21.43 2.14
CA ASN A 351 -39.95 -21.46 0.67
C ASN A 351 -39.93 -20.03 0.09
N GLU A 352 -40.69 -19.09 0.66
CA GLU A 352 -40.68 -17.67 0.27
C GLU A 352 -39.27 -17.08 0.40
N ILE A 353 -38.58 -17.29 1.53
CA ILE A 353 -37.22 -16.77 1.75
C ILE A 353 -36.19 -17.46 0.84
N THR A 354 -36.28 -18.78 0.67
CA THR A 354 -35.32 -19.56 -0.13
C THR A 354 -35.52 -19.43 -1.65
N SER A 355 -36.71 -19.00 -2.09
CA SER A 355 -37.02 -18.77 -3.51
C SER A 355 -36.59 -17.39 -4.02
N VAL A 356 -36.19 -16.48 -3.12
CA VAL A 356 -35.61 -15.20 -3.53
C VAL A 356 -34.27 -15.47 -4.20
N LEU A 357 -34.26 -15.36 -5.54
CA LEU A 357 -33.07 -15.59 -6.38
C LEU A 357 -31.96 -14.56 -6.16
N ASP A 358 -32.28 -13.38 -5.60
CA ASP A 358 -31.34 -12.26 -5.50
C ASP A 358 -31.21 -11.73 -4.06
N PRO A 359 -30.29 -12.32 -3.26
CA PRO A 359 -29.94 -11.85 -1.92
C PRO A 359 -29.39 -10.42 -1.87
N GLU A 360 -28.79 -9.93 -2.96
CA GLU A 360 -27.91 -8.74 -2.94
C GLU A 360 -28.63 -7.41 -3.22
N VAL A 361 -29.81 -7.44 -3.83
CA VAL A 361 -30.67 -6.24 -4.01
C VAL A 361 -31.35 -5.83 -2.68
N GLN A 362 -31.41 -6.75 -1.72
CA GLN A 362 -32.05 -6.52 -0.43
C GLN A 362 -31.11 -5.77 0.52
N PRO A 363 -31.58 -4.75 1.25
CA PRO A 363 -30.76 -4.07 2.26
C PRO A 363 -30.18 -5.06 3.27
N ALA A 364 -28.92 -4.88 3.70
CA ALA A 364 -28.21 -5.79 4.60
C ALA A 364 -28.96 -6.13 5.91
N HIS A 365 -29.82 -5.21 6.39
CA HIS A 365 -30.67 -5.46 7.56
C HIS A 365 -31.81 -6.44 7.26
N VAL A 366 -32.41 -6.39 6.06
CA VAL A 366 -33.46 -7.30 5.60
C VAL A 366 -32.90 -8.69 5.41
N PHE A 367 -31.71 -8.81 4.80
CA PHE A 367 -31.06 -10.11 4.61
C PHE A 367 -30.70 -10.79 5.94
N LYS A 368 -30.19 -10.01 6.91
CA LYS A 368 -29.90 -10.52 8.26
C LYS A 368 -31.17 -10.97 9.00
N GLN A 369 -32.26 -10.23 8.84
CA GLN A 369 -33.57 -10.58 9.40
C GLN A 369 -34.09 -11.87 8.75
N GLN A 370 -34.06 -11.98 7.43
CA GLN A 370 -34.45 -13.18 6.69
C GLN A 370 -33.66 -14.43 7.13
N HIS A 371 -32.36 -14.30 7.41
CA HIS A 371 -31.57 -15.41 7.93
C HIS A 371 -32.01 -15.85 9.34
N GLN A 372 -32.33 -14.90 10.23
CA GLN A 372 -32.85 -15.19 11.56
C GLN A 372 -34.24 -15.83 11.50
N ASP A 373 -35.12 -15.29 10.66
CA ASP A 373 -36.48 -15.77 10.45
C ASP A 373 -36.47 -17.20 9.87
N LEU A 374 -35.57 -17.48 8.92
CA LEU A 374 -35.44 -18.81 8.33
C LEU A 374 -35.02 -19.85 9.38
N VAL A 375 -34.11 -19.51 10.30
CA VAL A 375 -33.75 -20.40 11.43
C VAL A 375 -34.94 -20.60 12.38
N ALA A 376 -35.69 -19.53 12.68
CA ALA A 376 -36.86 -19.62 13.55
C ALA A 376 -37.96 -20.49 12.94
N TYR A 377 -38.30 -20.28 11.66
CA TYR A 377 -39.30 -21.09 10.95
C TYR A 377 -38.85 -22.55 10.78
N GLN A 378 -37.55 -22.80 10.53
CA GLN A 378 -37.01 -24.16 10.47
C GLN A 378 -37.19 -24.90 11.80
N GLU A 379 -36.94 -24.22 12.94
CA GLU A 379 -37.16 -24.78 14.26
C GLU A 379 -38.65 -24.97 14.59
N ASN A 380 -39.53 -24.07 14.11
CA ASN A 380 -40.97 -24.23 14.24
C ASN A 380 -41.47 -25.46 13.47
N CYS A 381 -41.04 -25.66 12.21
CA CYS A 381 -41.34 -26.87 11.44
C CYS A 381 -40.90 -28.15 12.17
N LYS A 382 -39.71 -28.12 12.80
CA LYS A 382 -39.20 -29.26 13.57
C LYS A 382 -40.06 -29.56 14.79
N LYS A 383 -40.47 -28.54 15.55
CA LYS A 383 -41.36 -28.70 16.71
C LYS A 383 -42.73 -29.22 16.29
N ALA A 384 -43.31 -28.66 15.22
CA ALA A 384 -44.58 -29.11 14.67
C ALA A 384 -44.51 -30.59 14.23
N LEU A 385 -43.46 -30.98 13.50
CA LEU A 385 -43.24 -32.36 13.07
C LEU A 385 -43.20 -33.35 14.26
N LEU A 386 -42.46 -33.03 15.33
CA LEU A 386 -42.40 -33.87 16.52
C LEU A 386 -43.77 -34.07 17.18
N LEU A 387 -44.60 -33.02 17.22
CA LEU A 387 -45.96 -33.09 17.76
C LEU A 387 -46.91 -33.86 16.84
N ILE A 388 -46.78 -33.73 15.51
CA ILE A 388 -47.53 -34.51 14.52
C ILE A 388 -47.21 -36.00 14.68
N GLU A 389 -45.92 -36.35 14.74
CA GLU A 389 -45.47 -37.74 14.93
C GLU A 389 -45.97 -38.33 16.25
N ARG A 390 -45.86 -37.56 17.34
CA ARG A 390 -46.33 -37.99 18.67
C ARG A 390 -47.84 -38.24 18.67
N ASN A 391 -48.65 -37.31 18.17
CA ASN A 391 -50.10 -37.49 18.13
C ASN A 391 -50.51 -38.62 17.17
N SER A 392 -49.83 -38.77 16.03
CA SER A 392 -50.04 -39.87 15.08
C SER A 392 -49.81 -41.23 15.74
N GLN A 393 -48.73 -41.37 16.53
CA GLN A 393 -48.45 -42.58 17.29
C GLN A 393 -49.51 -42.85 18.38
N ILE A 394 -49.97 -41.81 19.08
CA ILE A 394 -51.04 -41.95 20.09
C ILE A 394 -52.35 -42.41 19.44
N ILE A 395 -52.76 -41.79 18.32
CA ILE A 395 -53.97 -42.17 17.57
C ILE A 395 -53.85 -43.62 17.09
N THR A 396 -52.71 -44.00 16.50
CA THR A 396 -52.45 -45.37 16.05
C THR A 396 -52.57 -46.37 17.21
N LYS A 397 -52.07 -46.00 18.40
CA LYS A 397 -52.16 -46.83 19.61
C LYS A 397 -53.60 -46.96 20.11
N ILE A 398 -54.38 -45.88 20.13
CA ILE A 398 -55.80 -45.91 20.53
C ILE A 398 -56.60 -46.81 19.58
N LEU A 399 -56.39 -46.66 18.26
CA LEU A 399 -57.05 -47.48 17.24
C LEU A 399 -56.65 -48.96 17.33
N ALA A 400 -55.39 -49.26 17.64
CA ALA A 400 -54.91 -50.64 17.77
C ALA A 400 -55.42 -51.33 19.05
N LEU A 401 -55.66 -50.58 20.13
CA LEU A 401 -56.17 -51.11 21.41
C LEU A 401 -57.69 -51.26 21.43
N SER A 402 -58.42 -50.44 20.66
CA SER A 402 -59.87 -50.54 20.57
C SER A 402 -60.30 -51.77 19.78
N LYS A 403 -61.27 -52.52 20.33
CA LYS A 403 -61.89 -53.66 19.64
C LYS A 403 -63.14 -53.28 18.84
N VAL A 404 -63.65 -52.07 19.04
CA VAL A 404 -64.91 -51.58 18.47
C VAL A 404 -64.69 -50.61 17.30
N LEU A 405 -63.53 -49.95 17.21
CA LEU A 405 -63.21 -48.99 16.14
C LEU A 405 -62.47 -49.61 14.94
N ASN A 406 -62.54 -50.92 14.71
CA ASN A 406 -61.78 -51.60 13.63
C ASN A 406 -62.09 -51.09 12.21
N HIS A 407 -63.20 -50.36 12.03
CA HIS A 407 -63.65 -49.77 10.77
C HIS A 407 -63.10 -48.34 10.54
N PHE A 408 -62.37 -47.79 11.50
CA PHE A 408 -61.71 -46.49 11.40
C PHE A 408 -60.38 -46.65 10.65
N SER A 409 -60.26 -46.01 9.49
CA SER A 409 -59.03 -46.04 8.69
C SER A 409 -58.17 -44.80 8.93
N PHE A 410 -56.97 -45.03 9.48
CA PHE A 410 -55.95 -44.01 9.69
C PHE A 410 -55.01 -43.85 8.47
N SER A 411 -55.19 -44.61 7.39
CA SER A 411 -54.22 -44.71 6.30
C SER A 411 -53.96 -43.39 5.57
N VAL A 412 -54.99 -42.57 5.37
CA VAL A 412 -54.86 -41.29 4.65
C VAL A 412 -54.13 -40.27 5.51
N LEU A 413 -54.49 -40.17 6.80
CA LEU A 413 -53.82 -39.28 7.74
C LEU A 413 -52.36 -39.71 7.97
N GLN A 414 -52.11 -41.02 8.05
CA GLN A 414 -50.76 -41.58 8.11
C GLN A 414 -49.93 -41.23 6.87
N LYS A 415 -50.52 -41.31 5.67
CA LYS A 415 -49.86 -40.89 4.42
C LYS A 415 -49.48 -39.40 4.47
N LYS A 416 -50.37 -38.52 4.95
CA LYS A 416 -50.06 -37.10 5.15
C LYS A 416 -48.88 -36.89 6.10
N VAL A 417 -48.79 -37.66 7.19
CA VAL A 417 -47.63 -37.58 8.12
C VAL A 417 -46.31 -37.92 7.41
N VAL A 418 -46.32 -38.96 6.56
CA VAL A 418 -45.13 -39.33 5.76
C VAL A 418 -44.78 -38.26 4.72
N GLU A 419 -45.77 -37.68 4.06
CA GLU A 419 -45.57 -36.56 3.11
C GLU A 419 -44.95 -35.34 3.83
N ILE A 420 -45.40 -35.03 5.05
CA ILE A 420 -44.84 -33.96 5.89
C ILE A 420 -43.41 -34.27 6.33
N GLN A 421 -43.11 -35.52 6.70
CA GLN A 421 -41.73 -35.94 6.98
C GLN A 421 -40.82 -35.75 5.76
N ALA A 422 -41.28 -36.14 4.57
CA ALA A 422 -40.54 -35.94 3.32
C ALA A 422 -40.34 -34.45 3.00
N ALA A 423 -41.39 -33.64 3.15
CA ALA A 423 -41.34 -32.19 2.95
C ALA A 423 -40.36 -31.50 3.92
N PHE A 424 -40.30 -31.96 5.18
CA PHE A 424 -39.31 -31.47 6.15
C PHE A 424 -37.88 -31.79 5.72
N GLN A 425 -37.60 -33.01 5.25
CA GLN A 425 -36.28 -33.40 4.76
C GLN A 425 -35.84 -32.58 3.54
N ASP A 426 -36.74 -32.40 2.56
CA ASP A 426 -36.50 -31.56 1.38
C ASP A 426 -36.22 -30.10 1.77
N MET A 427 -37.02 -29.55 2.69
CA MET A 427 -36.81 -28.20 3.23
C MET A 427 -35.45 -28.04 3.91
N VAL A 428 -35.02 -29.01 4.73
CA VAL A 428 -33.72 -28.99 5.39
C VAL A 428 -32.59 -29.00 4.36
N GLN A 429 -32.72 -29.81 3.30
CA GLN A 429 -31.74 -29.86 2.22
C GLN A 429 -31.68 -28.54 1.43
N LYS A 430 -32.83 -28.00 1.01
CA LYS A 430 -32.92 -26.71 0.31
C LYS A 430 -32.36 -25.57 1.13
N THR A 431 -32.71 -25.50 2.41
CA THR A 431 -32.17 -24.53 3.37
C THR A 431 -30.66 -24.67 3.53
N GLY A 432 -30.15 -25.90 3.61
CA GLY A 432 -28.72 -26.18 3.70
C GLY A 432 -27.94 -25.71 2.46
N ASN A 433 -28.50 -25.94 1.26
CA ASN A 433 -27.92 -25.47 0.01
C ASN A 433 -27.95 -23.94 -0.10
N TRP A 434 -29.08 -23.31 0.26
CA TRP A 434 -29.20 -21.86 0.30
C TRP A 434 -28.15 -21.22 1.23
N LYS A 435 -27.97 -21.76 2.44
CA LYS A 435 -26.93 -21.28 3.39
C LYS A 435 -25.52 -21.39 2.79
N LYS A 436 -25.19 -22.51 2.15
CA LYS A 436 -23.88 -22.70 1.49
C LYS A 436 -23.68 -21.70 0.35
N ASN A 437 -24.68 -21.49 -0.50
CA ASN A 437 -24.58 -20.55 -1.61
C ASN A 437 -24.37 -19.11 -1.11
N VAL A 438 -25.14 -18.69 -0.10
CA VAL A 438 -24.97 -17.38 0.54
C VAL A 438 -23.57 -17.20 1.12
N GLU A 439 -23.03 -18.21 1.82
CA GLU A 439 -21.67 -18.15 2.37
C GLU A 439 -20.60 -18.07 1.28
N VAL A 440 -20.75 -18.82 0.19
CA VAL A 440 -19.82 -18.79 -0.95
C VAL A 440 -19.85 -17.43 -1.63
N ASN A 441 -21.04 -16.90 -1.94
CA ASN A 441 -21.21 -15.58 -2.55
C ASN A 441 -20.62 -14.49 -1.66
N SER A 442 -20.92 -14.50 -0.36
CA SER A 442 -20.36 -13.54 0.60
C SER A 442 -18.84 -13.59 0.66
N ARG A 443 -18.23 -14.78 0.60
CA ARG A 443 -16.76 -14.93 0.57
C ARG A 443 -16.15 -14.40 -0.71
N LEU A 444 -16.76 -14.68 -1.86
CA LEU A 444 -16.28 -14.20 -3.15
C LEU A 444 -16.40 -12.68 -3.26
N MET A 445 -17.53 -12.12 -2.85
CA MET A 445 -17.74 -10.68 -2.82
C MET A 445 -16.75 -9.97 -1.88
N LYS A 446 -16.50 -10.54 -0.70
CA LYS A 446 -15.48 -10.04 0.23
C LYS A 446 -14.08 -10.08 -0.39
N LYS A 447 -13.71 -11.19 -1.05
CA LYS A 447 -12.40 -11.35 -1.69
C LYS A 447 -12.20 -10.34 -2.83
N PHE A 448 -13.22 -10.09 -3.62
CA PHE A 448 -13.20 -9.03 -4.63
C PHE A 448 -13.01 -7.66 -4.00
N GLU A 449 -13.80 -7.31 -2.98
CA GLU A 449 -13.73 -6.00 -2.34
C GLU A 449 -12.36 -5.76 -1.68
N GLU A 450 -11.79 -6.78 -1.03
CA GLU A 450 -10.43 -6.75 -0.47
C GLU A 450 -9.38 -6.53 -1.58
N SER A 451 -9.44 -7.32 -2.65
CA SER A 451 -8.49 -7.20 -3.77
C SER A 451 -8.63 -5.87 -4.54
N ARG A 452 -9.85 -5.34 -4.66
CA ARG A 452 -10.14 -4.04 -5.25
C ARG A 452 -9.55 -2.92 -4.41
N THR A 453 -9.79 -2.95 -3.10
CA THR A 453 -9.29 -1.94 -2.16
C THR A 453 -7.76 -1.97 -2.10
N GLU A 454 -7.14 -3.15 -2.14
CA GLU A 454 -5.68 -3.29 -2.21
C GLU A 454 -5.13 -2.67 -3.50
N LEU A 455 -5.72 -2.99 -4.66
CA LEU A 455 -5.32 -2.42 -5.95
C LEU A 455 -5.52 -0.90 -5.98
N GLU A 456 -6.65 -0.39 -5.50
CA GLU A 456 -6.94 1.04 -5.41
C GLU A 456 -5.96 1.78 -4.49
N ASN A 457 -5.61 1.20 -3.35
CA ASN A 457 -4.61 1.76 -2.43
C ASN A 457 -3.21 1.83 -3.08
N VAL A 458 -2.80 0.78 -3.79
CA VAL A 458 -1.52 0.76 -4.53
C VAL A 458 -1.54 1.83 -5.62
N LEU A 459 -2.61 1.90 -6.42
CA LEU A 459 -2.78 2.90 -7.48
C LEU A 459 -2.80 4.32 -6.92
N GLN A 460 -3.48 4.56 -5.80
CA GLN A 460 -3.55 5.86 -5.13
C GLN A 460 -2.18 6.27 -4.59
N THR A 461 -1.48 5.37 -3.91
CA THR A 461 -0.12 5.61 -3.40
C THR A 461 0.84 5.95 -4.55
N ALA A 462 0.74 5.20 -5.65
CA ALA A 462 1.55 5.43 -6.83
C ALA A 462 1.24 6.79 -7.49
N GLN A 463 -0.04 7.16 -7.60
CA GLN A 463 -0.44 8.49 -8.09
C GLN A 463 0.04 9.61 -7.17
N CYS A 464 0.08 9.40 -5.86
CA CYS A 464 0.69 10.33 -4.92
C CYS A 464 2.20 10.47 -5.17
N CYS A 465 2.93 9.37 -5.36
CA CYS A 465 4.35 9.38 -5.71
C CYS A 465 4.63 10.13 -7.04
N LEU A 466 3.75 10.00 -8.04
CA LEU A 466 3.89 10.74 -9.30
C LEU A 466 3.72 12.26 -9.13
N LYS A 467 3.00 12.72 -8.11
CA LYS A 467 2.71 14.14 -7.84
C LYS A 467 3.57 14.74 -6.72
N GLU A 468 4.32 13.92 -5.99
CA GLU A 468 5.13 14.32 -4.84
C GLU A 468 6.25 15.29 -5.26
N LYS A 469 6.44 16.37 -4.49
CA LYS A 469 7.46 17.41 -4.70
C LYS A 469 8.34 17.51 -3.45
N GLY A 470 9.64 17.70 -3.64
CA GLY A 470 10.61 17.68 -2.54
C GLY A 470 12.04 17.52 -3.05
N ASN A 471 12.94 17.03 -2.20
CA ASN A 471 14.32 16.76 -2.57
C ASN A 471 14.39 15.63 -3.63
N PRO A 472 14.92 15.90 -4.84
CA PRO A 472 14.98 14.91 -5.92
C PRO A 472 15.70 13.61 -5.57
N GLU A 473 16.74 13.64 -4.73
CA GLU A 473 17.51 12.43 -4.35
C GLU A 473 16.74 11.53 -3.40
N GLU A 474 16.07 12.12 -2.41
CA GLU A 474 15.23 11.39 -1.46
C GLU A 474 14.00 10.81 -2.14
N LEU A 475 13.36 11.59 -3.02
CA LEU A 475 12.23 11.15 -3.83
C LEU A 475 12.63 10.04 -4.80
N LEU A 476 13.78 10.16 -5.49
CA LEU A 476 14.26 9.11 -6.38
C LEU A 476 14.47 7.79 -5.62
N ARG A 477 15.10 7.83 -4.44
CA ARG A 477 15.28 6.63 -3.60
C ARG A 477 13.94 6.02 -3.18
N LYS A 478 13.07 6.82 -2.57
CA LYS A 478 11.75 6.40 -2.07
C LYS A 478 10.87 5.83 -3.18
N HIS A 479 10.80 6.52 -4.31
CA HIS A 479 9.97 6.09 -5.43
C HIS A 479 10.55 4.87 -6.13
N THR A 480 11.88 4.77 -6.28
CA THR A 480 12.51 3.57 -6.85
C THR A 480 12.19 2.34 -6.00
N GLU A 481 12.25 2.45 -4.67
CA GLU A 481 11.88 1.38 -3.74
C GLU A 481 10.41 0.97 -3.92
N PHE A 482 9.49 1.93 -3.89
CA PHE A 482 8.05 1.66 -4.10
C PHE A 482 7.77 1.02 -5.47
N PHE A 483 8.23 1.62 -6.56
CA PHE A 483 7.97 1.12 -7.92
C PHE A 483 8.65 -0.23 -8.20
N SER A 484 9.73 -0.58 -7.48
CA SER A 484 10.36 -1.91 -7.57
C SER A 484 9.54 -3.02 -6.89
N GLN A 485 8.68 -2.65 -5.94
CA GLN A 485 7.80 -3.56 -5.20
C GLN A 485 6.40 -3.69 -5.83
N LEU A 486 6.12 -2.97 -6.93
CA LEU A 486 4.88 -3.14 -7.69
C LEU A 486 4.81 -4.55 -8.28
N ASP A 487 4.10 -5.43 -7.58
CA ASP A 487 3.90 -6.80 -8.00
C ASP A 487 2.63 -6.92 -8.87
N GLN A 488 2.79 -7.48 -10.06
CA GLN A 488 1.69 -7.83 -10.96
C GLN A 488 0.67 -8.77 -10.29
N ARG A 489 1.07 -9.49 -9.23
CA ARG A 489 0.17 -10.35 -8.44
C ARG A 489 -1.03 -9.60 -7.87
N VAL A 490 -0.89 -8.32 -7.50
CA VAL A 490 -2.01 -7.52 -6.96
C VAL A 490 -3.10 -7.34 -8.02
N LEU A 491 -2.72 -6.96 -9.24
CA LEU A 491 -3.66 -6.88 -10.36
C LEU A 491 -4.23 -8.25 -10.73
N ASN A 492 -3.41 -9.30 -10.76
CA ASN A 492 -3.86 -10.66 -11.09
C ASN A 492 -4.84 -11.21 -10.04
N ALA A 493 -4.64 -10.90 -8.75
CA ALA A 493 -5.55 -11.29 -7.69
C ALA A 493 -6.92 -10.62 -7.85
N PHE A 494 -6.93 -9.32 -8.19
CA PHE A 494 -8.15 -8.59 -8.52
C PHE A 494 -8.86 -9.15 -9.75
N LEU A 495 -8.15 -9.37 -10.86
CA LEU A 495 -8.74 -9.95 -12.08
C LEU A 495 -9.33 -11.35 -11.82
N LYS A 496 -8.62 -12.18 -11.07
CA LYS A 496 -9.10 -13.51 -10.67
C LYS A 496 -10.36 -13.42 -9.79
N ALA A 497 -10.42 -12.48 -8.85
CA ALA A 497 -11.62 -12.28 -8.04
C ALA A 497 -12.81 -11.80 -8.88
N CYS A 498 -12.57 -10.96 -9.91
CA CYS A 498 -13.59 -10.56 -10.87
C CYS A 498 -14.10 -11.73 -11.72
N ASP A 499 -13.21 -12.59 -12.22
CA ASP A 499 -13.59 -13.77 -13.00
C ASP A 499 -14.46 -14.72 -12.15
N GLU A 500 -14.03 -15.01 -10.92
CA GLU A 500 -14.78 -15.86 -9.96
C GLU A 500 -16.16 -15.28 -9.60
N LEU A 501 -16.36 -13.96 -9.64
CA LEU A 501 -17.65 -13.29 -9.42
C LEU A 501 -18.51 -13.20 -10.69
N THR A 502 -17.89 -13.09 -11.85
CA THR A 502 -18.61 -13.01 -13.13
C THR A 502 -19.44 -14.27 -13.38
N ASP A 503 -18.94 -15.42 -12.96
CA ASP A 503 -19.64 -16.71 -13.06
C ASP A 503 -20.94 -16.78 -12.23
N ILE A 504 -21.14 -15.86 -11.27
CA ILE A 504 -22.23 -15.91 -10.28
C ILE A 504 -23.16 -14.70 -10.39
N LEU A 505 -22.64 -13.55 -10.83
CA LEU A 505 -23.40 -12.30 -10.88
C LEU A 505 -24.43 -12.26 -12.04
N PRO A 506 -25.56 -11.55 -11.88
CA PRO A 506 -26.49 -11.25 -12.97
C PRO A 506 -25.89 -10.34 -14.06
N GLU A 507 -26.42 -10.41 -15.29
CA GLU A 507 -25.91 -9.64 -16.45
C GLU A 507 -25.82 -8.11 -16.18
N GLN A 508 -26.75 -7.54 -15.41
CA GLN A 508 -26.70 -6.11 -15.06
C GLN A 508 -25.50 -5.76 -14.18
N GLU A 509 -25.15 -6.60 -13.22
CA GLU A 509 -24.03 -6.34 -12.29
C GLU A 509 -22.69 -6.73 -12.90
N GLN A 510 -22.67 -7.73 -13.79
CA GLN A 510 -21.51 -8.05 -14.61
C GLN A 510 -21.03 -6.85 -15.44
N HIS A 511 -21.95 -6.03 -15.97
CA HIS A 511 -21.57 -4.82 -16.71
C HIS A 511 -20.82 -3.82 -15.80
N THR A 512 -21.33 -3.59 -14.60
CA THR A 512 -20.71 -2.69 -13.60
C THR A 512 -19.33 -3.20 -13.15
N LEU A 513 -19.20 -4.52 -12.95
CA LEU A 513 -17.93 -5.18 -12.66
C LEU A 513 -16.92 -5.01 -13.80
N GLN A 514 -17.34 -5.22 -15.05
CA GLN A 514 -16.49 -5.03 -16.22
C GLN A 514 -16.01 -3.59 -16.39
N GLU A 515 -16.84 -2.58 -16.08
CA GLU A 515 -16.42 -1.18 -16.07
C GLU A 515 -15.36 -0.91 -15.01
N ALA A 516 -15.53 -1.44 -13.79
CA ALA A 516 -14.53 -1.32 -12.73
C ALA A 516 -13.20 -1.99 -13.13
N VAL A 517 -13.26 -3.19 -13.73
CA VAL A 517 -12.09 -3.89 -14.28
C VAL A 517 -11.40 -3.04 -15.34
N ARG A 518 -12.15 -2.54 -16.35
CA ARG A 518 -11.58 -1.70 -17.41
C ARG A 518 -10.93 -0.44 -16.84
N LYS A 519 -11.57 0.22 -15.87
CA LYS A 519 -11.05 1.44 -15.25
C LYS A 519 -9.76 1.18 -14.47
N LEU A 520 -9.74 0.22 -13.55
CA LEU A 520 -8.58 -0.07 -12.70
C LEU A 520 -7.43 -0.68 -13.51
N HIS A 521 -7.73 -1.57 -14.45
CA HIS A 521 -6.72 -2.14 -15.34
C HIS A 521 -6.10 -1.06 -16.25
N LYS A 522 -6.90 -0.12 -16.77
CA LYS A 522 -6.39 1.04 -17.50
C LYS A 522 -5.47 1.89 -16.61
N GLN A 523 -5.90 2.21 -15.39
CA GLN A 523 -5.08 2.99 -14.44
C GLN A 523 -3.76 2.29 -14.10
N TRP A 524 -3.77 0.96 -13.92
CA TRP A 524 -2.55 0.18 -13.72
C TRP A 524 -1.62 0.23 -14.93
N LYS A 525 -2.18 0.10 -16.14
CA LYS A 525 -1.40 0.16 -17.38
C LYS A 525 -0.80 1.55 -17.62
N ASP A 526 -1.59 2.60 -17.39
CA ASP A 526 -1.14 3.98 -17.45
C ASP A 526 0.00 4.21 -16.44
N LEU A 527 -0.16 3.71 -15.21
CA LEU A 527 0.87 3.78 -14.17
C LEU A 527 2.15 3.03 -14.57
N GLN A 528 2.03 1.81 -15.07
CA GLN A 528 3.17 0.99 -15.50
C GLN A 528 3.94 1.65 -16.64
N SER A 529 3.25 2.39 -17.51
CA SER A 529 3.87 3.17 -18.58
C SER A 529 4.53 4.45 -18.06
N GLU A 530 3.94 5.14 -17.09
CA GLU A 530 4.41 6.45 -16.60
C GLU A 530 5.53 6.33 -15.55
N ALA A 531 5.54 5.28 -14.73
CA ALA A 531 6.49 5.09 -13.64
C ALA A 531 7.98 5.13 -14.07
N PRO A 532 8.41 4.43 -15.15
CA PRO A 532 9.79 4.53 -15.63
C PRO A 532 10.19 5.94 -16.05
N TYR A 533 9.27 6.68 -16.69
CA TYR A 533 9.51 8.06 -17.11
C TYR A 533 9.58 9.00 -15.90
N HIS A 534 8.72 8.82 -14.89
CA HIS A 534 8.79 9.58 -13.63
C HIS A 534 10.13 9.41 -12.92
N LEU A 535 10.60 8.18 -12.76
CA LEU A 535 11.91 7.88 -12.16
C LEU A 535 13.06 8.51 -12.98
N LEU A 536 12.94 8.50 -14.31
CA LEU A 536 13.91 9.13 -15.19
C LEU A 536 13.91 10.67 -15.05
N ARG A 537 12.74 11.32 -14.94
CA ARG A 537 12.63 12.76 -14.66
C ARG A 537 13.26 13.13 -13.33
N LEU A 538 13.00 12.36 -12.27
CA LEU A 538 13.64 12.57 -10.96
C LEU A 538 15.15 12.42 -11.04
N LYS A 539 15.66 11.42 -11.78
CA LYS A 539 17.10 11.25 -12.00
C LYS A 539 17.73 12.44 -12.73
N ILE A 540 17.04 12.98 -13.73
CA ILE A 540 17.48 14.21 -14.41
C ILE A 540 17.50 15.39 -13.44
N GLU A 541 16.49 15.53 -12.59
CA GLU A 541 16.40 16.63 -11.63
C GLU A 541 17.49 16.55 -10.53
N VAL A 542 17.87 15.33 -10.11
CA VAL A 542 19.04 15.09 -9.24
C VAL A 542 20.32 15.59 -9.90
N GLU A 543 20.56 15.19 -11.15
CA GLU A 543 21.78 15.60 -11.86
C GLU A 543 21.78 17.10 -12.15
N LYS A 544 20.63 17.71 -12.46
CA LYS A 544 20.47 19.17 -12.60
C LYS A 544 20.82 19.89 -11.29
N SER A 545 20.33 19.39 -10.15
CA SER A 545 20.63 19.97 -8.83
C SER A 545 22.13 19.91 -8.53
N LYS A 546 22.79 18.77 -8.81
CA LYS A 546 24.25 18.61 -8.67
C LYS A 546 25.05 19.48 -9.64
N PHE A 547 24.57 19.65 -10.87
CA PHE A 547 25.17 20.55 -11.85
C PHE A 547 25.13 21.99 -11.35
N LEU A 548 23.96 22.49 -10.93
CA LEU A 548 23.80 23.84 -10.40
C LEU A 548 24.67 24.10 -9.17
N ALA A 549 24.77 23.13 -8.25
CA ALA A 549 25.64 23.24 -7.08
C ALA A 549 27.13 23.42 -7.47
N THR A 550 27.62 22.67 -8.45
CA THR A 550 29.01 22.79 -8.93
C THR A 550 29.23 24.03 -9.81
N VAL A 551 28.22 24.49 -10.55
CA VAL A 551 28.25 25.80 -11.22
C VAL A 551 28.39 26.92 -10.19
N GLN A 552 27.63 26.88 -9.10
CA GLN A 552 27.72 27.85 -8.01
C GLN A 552 29.09 27.82 -7.34
N GLU A 553 29.66 26.63 -7.08
CA GLU A 553 31.03 26.46 -6.56
C GLU A 553 32.06 27.16 -7.46
N CYS A 554 31.95 27.00 -8.79
CA CYS A 554 32.81 27.68 -9.74
C CYS A 554 32.65 29.21 -9.69
N HIS A 555 31.42 29.73 -9.58
CA HIS A 555 31.18 31.17 -9.45
C HIS A 555 31.73 31.73 -8.14
N THR A 556 31.59 31.01 -7.02
CA THR A 556 32.17 31.42 -5.73
C THR A 556 33.69 31.53 -5.82
N GLU A 557 34.36 30.56 -6.45
CA GLU A 557 35.80 30.61 -6.64
C GLU A 557 36.23 31.73 -7.60
N LEU A 558 35.49 31.97 -8.69
CA LEU A 558 35.76 33.12 -9.57
C LEU A 558 35.60 34.46 -8.84
N THR A 559 34.63 34.57 -7.94
CA THR A 559 34.41 35.78 -7.14
C THR A 559 35.56 35.98 -6.16
N ARG A 560 35.96 34.92 -5.43
CA ARG A 560 37.12 34.92 -4.53
C ARG A 560 38.40 35.35 -5.25
N GLN A 561 38.66 34.79 -6.43
CA GLN A 561 39.84 35.12 -7.22
C GLN A 561 39.83 36.58 -7.67
N ASN A 562 38.68 37.10 -8.13
CA ASN A 562 38.53 38.50 -8.55
C ASN A 562 38.77 39.48 -7.38
N GLU A 563 38.34 39.15 -6.15
CA GLU A 563 38.60 39.96 -4.96
C GLU A 563 40.09 39.98 -4.56
N LEU A 564 40.76 38.82 -4.65
CA LEU A 564 42.16 38.67 -4.28
C LEU A 564 43.14 39.31 -5.28
N MET A 565 42.72 39.59 -6.51
CA MET A 565 43.57 40.22 -7.55
C MET A 565 44.21 41.55 -7.12
N THR A 566 43.66 42.23 -6.13
CA THR A 566 44.17 43.52 -5.62
C THR A 566 45.04 43.39 -4.36
N LYS A 567 45.06 42.22 -3.72
CA LYS A 567 45.65 42.00 -2.39
C LYS A 567 46.82 41.02 -2.41
N GLU A 568 46.81 40.06 -3.32
CA GLU A 568 47.84 39.02 -3.45
C GLU A 568 48.50 39.07 -4.84
N SER A 569 49.68 38.45 -4.98
CA SER A 569 50.38 38.40 -6.26
C SER A 569 49.61 37.60 -7.30
N SER A 570 49.49 38.15 -8.51
CA SER A 570 48.82 37.49 -9.64
C SER A 570 49.43 36.13 -9.96
N GLU A 571 50.74 35.94 -9.74
CA GLU A 571 51.46 34.67 -9.94
C GLU A 571 50.86 33.54 -9.08
N LYS A 572 50.50 33.82 -7.82
CA LYS A 572 49.90 32.84 -6.91
C LYS A 572 48.47 32.48 -7.35
N ILE A 573 47.66 33.50 -7.67
CA ILE A 573 46.27 33.32 -8.08
C ILE A 573 46.17 32.58 -9.42
N ILE A 574 47.09 32.81 -10.37
CA ILE A 574 47.16 32.09 -11.65
C ILE A 574 47.40 30.60 -11.44
N ARG A 575 48.30 30.22 -10.52
CA ARG A 575 48.56 28.80 -10.20
C ARG A 575 47.34 28.15 -9.55
N GLU A 576 46.70 28.83 -8.59
CA GLU A 576 45.44 28.36 -7.98
C GLU A 576 44.32 28.21 -9.01
N HIS A 577 44.16 29.18 -9.91
CA HIS A 577 43.18 29.14 -11.00
C HIS A 577 43.39 27.92 -11.92
N LYS A 578 44.64 27.66 -12.34
CA LYS A 578 44.99 26.48 -13.14
C LYS A 578 44.74 25.16 -12.40
N MET A 579 45.01 25.10 -11.09
CA MET A 579 44.76 23.89 -10.29
C MET A 579 43.27 23.63 -10.10
N PHE A 580 42.47 24.67 -9.80
CA PHE A 580 41.05 24.54 -9.54
C PHE A 580 40.24 24.25 -10.80
N PHE A 581 40.53 24.94 -11.92
CA PHE A 581 39.80 24.78 -13.19
C PHE A 581 40.48 23.82 -14.19
N GLY A 582 41.51 23.09 -13.77
CA GLY A 582 42.23 22.12 -14.60
C GLY A 582 41.42 20.85 -14.93
N ASP A 583 42.09 19.82 -15.44
CA ASP A 583 41.44 18.62 -16.01
C ASP A 583 40.64 17.76 -15.01
N LYS A 584 40.76 18.03 -13.71
CA LYS A 584 39.97 17.36 -12.65
C LYS A 584 39.10 18.35 -11.86
N GLY A 585 38.97 19.56 -12.37
CA GLY A 585 38.30 20.66 -11.69
C GLY A 585 36.77 20.61 -11.75
N PRO A 586 36.09 21.40 -10.90
CA PRO A 586 34.63 21.56 -10.91
C PRO A 586 34.03 21.90 -12.29
N LEU A 587 34.75 22.64 -13.14
CA LEU A 587 34.28 22.98 -14.50
C LEU A 587 34.13 21.74 -15.40
N GLN A 588 35.08 20.80 -15.40
CA GLN A 588 34.94 19.55 -16.15
C GLN A 588 33.85 18.64 -15.57
N LEU A 589 33.66 18.69 -14.25
CA LEU A 589 32.57 17.96 -13.60
C LEU A 589 31.20 18.50 -14.05
N CYS A 590 31.05 19.82 -14.21
CA CYS A 590 29.88 20.45 -14.81
C CYS A 590 29.65 20.00 -16.26
N GLU A 591 30.71 19.90 -17.09
CA GLU A 591 30.60 19.40 -18.46
C GLU A 591 30.10 17.95 -18.51
N LYS A 592 30.70 17.06 -17.70
CA LYS A 592 30.32 15.65 -17.62
C LYS A 592 28.88 15.47 -17.14
N ARG A 593 28.47 16.22 -16.11
CA ARG A 593 27.09 16.19 -15.61
C ARG A 593 26.09 16.74 -16.63
N GLN A 594 26.43 17.82 -17.33
CA GLN A 594 25.58 18.36 -18.39
C GLN A 594 25.43 17.38 -19.57
N GLN A 595 26.50 16.66 -19.93
CA GLN A 595 26.42 15.58 -20.92
C GLN A 595 25.53 14.43 -20.44
N LEU A 596 25.68 14.00 -19.20
CA LEU A 596 24.82 12.97 -18.60
C LEU A 596 23.34 13.40 -18.57
N ILE A 597 23.05 14.66 -18.21
CA ILE A 597 21.70 15.23 -18.26
C ILE A 597 21.13 15.13 -19.67
N LYS A 598 21.90 15.49 -20.71
CA LYS A 598 21.46 15.34 -22.10
C LYS A 598 21.16 13.90 -22.48
N GLU A 599 22.05 12.97 -22.13
CA GLU A 599 21.87 11.53 -22.40
C GLU A 599 20.62 10.96 -21.72
N LEU A 600 20.35 11.39 -20.49
CA LEU A 600 19.15 11.00 -19.76
C LEU A 600 17.89 11.64 -20.36
N CYS A 601 17.94 12.91 -20.78
CA CYS A 601 16.86 13.58 -21.48
C CYS A 601 16.50 12.89 -22.80
N LEU A 602 17.46 12.35 -23.56
CA LEU A 602 17.20 11.62 -24.81
C LEU A 602 16.32 10.37 -24.61
N LYS A 603 16.36 9.76 -23.42
CA LYS A 603 15.55 8.59 -23.06
C LYS A 603 14.10 8.94 -22.69
N LEU A 604 13.77 10.22 -22.53
CA LEU A 604 12.39 10.68 -22.37
C LEU A 604 11.67 10.80 -23.73
N PRO A 605 10.33 10.73 -23.78
CA PRO A 605 9.54 11.02 -24.97
C PRO A 605 9.76 12.45 -25.50
N GLU A 606 9.47 12.72 -26.78
CA GLU A 606 9.66 14.05 -27.39
C GLU A 606 8.75 15.14 -26.81
N TRP A 607 7.55 14.77 -26.36
CA TRP A 607 6.59 15.70 -25.76
C TRP A 607 6.92 16.07 -24.31
N ASP A 608 7.96 15.48 -23.70
CA ASP A 608 8.27 15.70 -22.29
C ASP A 608 8.85 17.11 -22.04
N PRO A 609 8.25 17.93 -21.16
CA PRO A 609 8.69 19.30 -20.91
C PRO A 609 10.10 19.42 -20.31
N VAL A 610 10.65 18.34 -19.74
CA VAL A 610 12.02 18.31 -19.23
C VAL A 610 13.07 18.41 -20.35
N LYS A 611 12.75 17.95 -21.58
CA LYS A 611 13.63 18.12 -22.75
C LYS A 611 13.81 19.59 -23.13
N MET A 612 12.74 20.39 -23.06
CA MET A 612 12.75 21.83 -23.38
C MET A 612 13.59 22.65 -22.39
N THR A 613 13.75 22.18 -21.15
CA THR A 613 14.55 22.85 -20.11
C THR A 613 16.03 22.42 -20.09
N SER A 614 16.47 21.53 -20.99
CA SER A 614 17.89 21.11 -21.06
C SER A 614 18.80 22.17 -21.68
N GLU A 615 18.25 23.14 -22.41
CA GLU A 615 19.02 24.20 -23.10
C GLU A 615 19.58 25.25 -22.13
N SER A 616 18.91 25.49 -20.99
CA SER A 616 19.38 26.46 -19.99
C SER A 616 20.71 26.04 -19.36
N GLY A 617 20.87 24.78 -18.96
CA GLY A 617 22.14 24.28 -18.41
C GLY A 617 23.30 24.35 -19.40
N GLN A 618 23.03 24.27 -20.71
CA GLN A 618 24.05 24.46 -21.74
C GLN A 618 24.49 25.93 -21.83
N LYS A 619 23.53 26.85 -21.70
CA LYS A 619 23.80 28.29 -21.66
C LYS A 619 24.62 28.65 -20.42
N ASP A 620 24.22 28.17 -19.24
CA ASP A 620 24.91 28.42 -17.97
C ASP A 620 26.36 27.90 -18.01
N LEU A 621 26.59 26.69 -18.54
CA LEU A 621 27.93 26.13 -18.71
C LEU A 621 28.79 26.95 -19.69
N SER A 622 28.20 27.42 -20.79
CA SER A 622 28.91 28.23 -21.79
C SER A 622 29.28 29.61 -21.23
N GLU A 623 28.37 30.21 -20.45
CA GLU A 623 28.61 31.45 -19.74
C GLU A 623 29.70 31.29 -18.67
N LEU A 624 29.64 30.22 -17.88
CA LEU A 624 30.66 29.92 -16.87
C LEU A 624 32.05 29.75 -17.52
N LYS A 625 32.17 28.99 -18.62
CA LYS A 625 33.42 28.87 -19.39
C LYS A 625 33.96 30.22 -19.83
N ALA A 626 33.09 31.09 -20.35
CA ALA A 626 33.48 32.43 -20.76
C ALA A 626 33.96 33.28 -19.57
N GLN A 627 33.31 33.17 -18.41
CA GLN A 627 33.73 33.87 -17.18
C GLN A 627 35.07 33.36 -16.65
N VAL A 628 35.30 32.03 -16.63
CA VAL A 628 36.58 31.42 -16.24
C VAL A 628 37.70 31.94 -17.15
N ALA A 629 37.52 31.85 -18.47
CA ALA A 629 38.50 32.34 -19.44
C ALA A 629 38.77 33.84 -19.29
N LYS A 630 37.72 34.66 -19.08
CA LYS A 630 37.85 36.11 -18.88
C LYS A 630 38.64 36.45 -17.62
N THR A 631 38.38 35.77 -16.50
CA THR A 631 39.12 35.97 -15.24
C THR A 631 40.58 35.53 -15.39
N TYR A 632 40.85 34.41 -16.08
CA TYR A 632 42.20 33.95 -16.38
C TYR A 632 43.01 34.95 -17.23
N MET A 633 42.41 35.52 -18.28
CA MET A 633 43.05 36.56 -19.09
C MET A 633 43.39 37.80 -18.25
N LYS A 634 42.45 38.28 -17.42
CA LYS A 634 42.68 39.42 -16.52
C LYS A 634 43.84 39.20 -15.54
N LEU A 635 44.04 37.95 -15.09
CA LEU A 635 45.14 37.57 -14.20
C LEU A 635 46.48 37.55 -14.96
N ILE A 636 46.52 36.99 -16.17
CA ILE A 636 47.73 36.98 -17.01
C ILE A 636 48.17 38.40 -17.40
N ASP A 637 47.25 39.34 -17.58
CA ASP A 637 47.59 40.70 -17.97
C ASP A 637 48.11 41.58 -16.82
N GLN A 638 48.10 41.10 -15.55
CA GLN A 638 48.62 41.87 -14.42
C GLN A 638 50.16 42.03 -14.50
N PRO A 639 50.72 43.25 -14.38
CA PRO A 639 52.15 43.49 -14.54
C PRO A 639 53.00 43.23 -13.27
N ASP A 640 52.35 43.04 -12.12
CA ASP A 640 52.98 42.88 -10.79
C ASP A 640 54.03 41.76 -10.76
N LYS A 641 53.73 40.62 -11.39
CA LYS A 641 54.64 39.46 -11.47
C LYS A 641 55.98 39.75 -12.15
N TRP A 642 56.05 40.75 -13.03
CA TRP A 642 57.26 41.14 -13.74
C TRP A 642 58.08 42.23 -13.03
N GLN A 643 57.58 42.80 -11.92
CA GLN A 643 58.16 44.00 -11.31
C GLN A 643 59.61 43.78 -10.85
N GLU A 644 59.88 42.70 -10.11
CA GLU A 644 61.26 42.38 -9.66
C GLU A 644 62.19 42.04 -10.83
N TYR A 645 61.67 41.33 -11.83
CA TYR A 645 62.41 40.99 -13.05
C TYR A 645 62.84 42.24 -13.81
N LYS A 646 61.91 43.16 -14.09
CA LYS A 646 62.17 44.41 -14.81
C LYS A 646 63.14 45.32 -14.03
N ASN A 647 63.02 45.39 -12.71
CA ASN A 647 63.93 46.15 -11.86
C ASN A 647 65.38 45.64 -11.98
N ARG A 648 65.64 44.35 -11.72
CA ARG A 648 67.01 43.80 -11.81
C ARG A 648 67.57 43.81 -13.24
N PHE A 649 66.72 43.66 -14.25
CA PHE A 649 67.09 43.79 -15.66
C PHE A 649 67.62 45.21 -15.98
N SER A 650 66.88 46.24 -15.56
CA SER A 650 67.27 47.63 -15.79
C SER A 650 68.56 48.03 -15.05
N GLU A 651 68.76 47.52 -13.83
CA GLU A 651 69.99 47.73 -13.06
C GLU A 651 71.22 47.13 -13.76
N LEU A 652 71.10 45.91 -14.29
CA LEU A 652 72.20 45.27 -15.01
C LEU A 652 72.52 46.02 -16.32
N ARG A 653 71.49 46.48 -17.03
CA ARG A 653 71.66 47.25 -18.27
C ARG A 653 72.40 48.57 -18.07
N SER A 654 72.07 49.32 -17.00
CA SER A 654 72.77 50.56 -16.70
C SER A 654 74.24 50.32 -16.33
N TRP A 655 74.53 49.25 -15.60
CA TRP A 655 75.91 48.87 -15.25
C TRP A 655 76.75 48.49 -16.49
N ILE A 656 76.22 47.67 -17.41
CA ILE A 656 76.92 47.25 -18.65
C ILE A 656 77.34 48.47 -19.48
N LEU A 657 76.43 49.43 -19.69
CA LEU A 657 76.71 50.64 -20.46
C LEU A 657 77.78 51.52 -19.79
N SER A 658 77.72 51.66 -18.47
CA SER A 658 78.71 52.44 -17.71
C SER A 658 80.11 51.86 -17.82
N LYS A 659 80.26 50.54 -17.66
CA LYS A 659 81.57 49.86 -17.68
C LYS A 659 82.16 49.71 -19.08
N GLU A 660 81.34 49.57 -20.11
CA GLU A 660 81.81 49.62 -21.51
C GLU A 660 82.56 50.91 -21.83
N THR A 661 82.03 52.03 -21.34
CA THR A 661 82.61 53.37 -21.53
C THR A 661 83.96 53.51 -20.80
N GLN A 662 84.07 52.93 -19.59
CA GLN A 662 85.33 52.90 -18.83
C GLN A 662 86.40 52.05 -19.51
N LEU A 663 86.06 50.86 -20.03
CA LEU A 663 87.00 49.97 -20.71
C LEU A 663 87.56 50.59 -22.01
N LYS A 664 86.73 51.25 -22.82
CA LYS A 664 87.19 51.96 -24.03
C LYS A 664 88.20 53.08 -23.70
N THR A 665 88.05 53.74 -22.55
CA THR A 665 88.96 54.80 -22.10
C THR A 665 90.33 54.23 -21.71
N ILE A 666 90.37 53.08 -21.04
CA ILE A 666 91.62 52.42 -20.62
C ILE A 666 92.41 51.90 -21.84
N LYS A 667 91.72 51.33 -22.84
CA LYS A 667 92.35 50.83 -24.08
C LYS A 667 93.18 51.90 -24.79
N ASN A 668 92.67 53.13 -24.87
CA ASN A 668 93.32 54.25 -25.56
C ASN A 668 94.55 54.84 -24.82
N GLY A 669 94.77 54.49 -23.55
CA GLY A 669 95.89 55.00 -22.73
C GLY A 669 97.04 54.01 -22.49
N SER A 670 96.97 52.81 -23.05
CA SER A 670 97.84 51.66 -22.72
C SER A 670 99.32 51.77 -23.13
N ALA A 671 99.71 52.78 -23.94
CA ALA A 671 101.08 52.99 -24.41
C ALA A 671 101.95 53.88 -23.49
N ASP A 672 101.37 54.45 -22.44
CA ASP A 672 102.04 55.38 -21.53
C ASP A 672 102.65 54.61 -20.33
N THR A 673 103.97 54.38 -20.35
CA THR A 673 104.72 53.68 -19.29
C THR A 673 104.61 54.35 -17.92
N THR A 674 104.21 55.63 -17.85
CA THR A 674 104.05 56.36 -16.58
C THR A 674 102.73 56.08 -15.86
N LYS A 675 101.68 55.60 -16.58
CA LYS A 675 100.31 55.38 -16.03
C LYS A 675 99.95 53.91 -15.81
N TYR A 676 100.86 52.99 -16.09
CA TYR A 676 100.68 51.54 -15.98
C TYR A 676 100.03 51.07 -14.66
N LYS A 677 100.47 51.59 -13.51
CA LYS A 677 99.93 51.21 -12.19
C LYS A 677 98.44 51.54 -12.01
N HIS A 678 97.97 52.68 -12.52
CA HIS A 678 96.58 53.11 -12.38
C HIS A 678 95.64 52.24 -13.22
N PHE A 679 96.01 51.97 -14.48
CA PHE A 679 95.20 51.14 -15.37
C PHE A 679 95.09 49.68 -14.89
N LYS A 680 96.12 49.16 -14.23
CA LYS A 680 96.07 47.82 -13.62
C LYS A 680 95.03 47.72 -12.50
N THR A 681 94.94 48.70 -11.61
CA THR A 681 93.97 48.70 -10.50
C THR A 681 92.52 48.81 -10.99
N SER A 682 92.23 49.71 -11.94
CA SER A 682 90.86 49.89 -12.46
C SER A 682 90.32 48.68 -13.20
N ILE A 683 91.17 47.90 -13.87
CA ILE A 683 90.77 46.68 -14.58
C ILE A 683 90.41 45.55 -13.60
N GLU A 684 91.14 45.42 -12.49
CA GLU A 684 90.84 44.45 -11.43
C GLU A 684 89.48 44.72 -10.75
N GLU A 685 89.17 45.99 -10.48
CA GLU A 685 87.86 46.40 -9.93
C GLU A 685 86.69 46.05 -10.88
N ILE A 686 86.83 46.34 -12.18
CA ILE A 686 85.81 46.00 -13.18
C ILE A 686 85.63 44.47 -13.26
N ARG A 687 86.70 43.70 -13.12
CA ARG A 687 86.65 42.23 -13.14
C ARG A 687 85.90 41.66 -11.93
N GLN A 688 86.13 42.20 -10.75
CA GLN A 688 85.46 41.76 -9.53
C GLN A 688 83.95 42.08 -9.56
N ASP A 689 83.58 43.26 -10.05
CA ASP A 689 82.17 43.65 -10.22
C ASP A 689 81.47 42.84 -11.32
N ALA A 690 82.17 42.52 -12.41
CA ALA A 690 81.61 41.70 -13.48
C ALA A 690 81.20 40.31 -12.96
N CYS A 691 82.01 39.67 -12.11
CA CYS A 691 81.64 38.40 -11.49
C CYS A 691 80.30 38.47 -10.73
N LYS A 692 80.09 39.52 -9.90
CA LYS A 692 78.84 39.72 -9.15
C LYS A 692 77.65 40.00 -10.06
N LYS A 693 77.83 40.79 -11.11
CA LYS A 693 76.75 41.11 -12.07
C LYS A 693 76.40 39.94 -13.00
N GLY A 694 77.31 38.99 -13.19
CA GLY A 694 77.05 37.72 -13.89
C GLY A 694 75.98 36.85 -13.21
N GLU A 695 75.90 36.86 -11.87
CA GLU A 695 74.87 36.14 -11.11
C GLU A 695 73.45 36.69 -11.39
N ILE A 696 73.34 38.00 -11.66
CA ILE A 696 72.07 38.64 -12.02
C ILE A 696 71.55 38.12 -13.36
N ILE A 697 72.43 37.83 -14.35
CA ILE A 697 72.02 37.23 -15.63
C ILE A 697 71.47 35.82 -15.42
N ILE A 698 72.12 35.01 -14.56
CA ILE A 698 71.68 33.64 -14.25
C ILE A 698 70.32 33.66 -13.53
N TRP A 699 70.15 34.59 -12.59
CA TRP A 699 68.88 34.80 -11.90
C TRP A 699 67.77 35.25 -12.86
N LEU A 700 68.04 36.22 -13.74
CA LEU A 700 67.07 36.69 -14.73
C LEU A 700 66.65 35.55 -15.66
N LYS A 701 67.60 34.72 -16.14
CA LYS A 701 67.27 33.54 -16.97
C LYS A 701 66.37 32.55 -16.22
N SER A 702 66.69 32.25 -14.97
CA SER A 702 65.91 31.32 -14.14
C SER A 702 64.53 31.87 -13.80
N ARG A 703 64.42 33.17 -13.48
CA ARG A 703 63.15 33.83 -13.18
C ARG A 703 62.27 33.97 -14.43
N LEU A 704 62.85 34.17 -15.61
CA LEU A 704 62.10 34.18 -16.88
C LEU A 704 61.43 32.84 -17.16
N VAL A 705 62.10 31.71 -16.87
CA VAL A 705 61.51 30.36 -16.99
C VAL A 705 60.33 30.22 -16.03
N ALA A 706 60.48 30.61 -14.76
CA ALA A 706 59.37 30.57 -13.79
C ALA A 706 58.19 31.48 -14.20
N LEU A 707 58.47 32.67 -14.74
CA LEU A 707 57.45 33.60 -15.22
C LEU A 707 56.77 33.12 -16.52
N SER A 708 57.39 32.21 -17.27
CA SER A 708 56.80 31.63 -18.48
C SER A 708 55.56 30.76 -18.21
N GLU A 709 55.49 30.15 -17.03
CA GLU A 709 54.34 29.35 -16.62
C GLU A 709 53.12 30.20 -16.24
N VAL A 710 53.31 31.48 -15.95
CA VAL A 710 52.30 32.39 -15.38
C VAL A 710 52.09 33.68 -16.19
N SER A 711 52.68 33.76 -17.39
CA SER A 711 52.60 34.94 -18.27
C SER A 711 52.25 34.53 -19.70
N SER A 712 51.93 35.51 -20.55
CA SER A 712 51.67 35.23 -21.96
C SER A 712 52.95 34.85 -22.71
N GLU A 713 52.84 33.94 -23.66
CA GLU A 713 53.97 33.47 -24.49
C GLU A 713 54.64 34.63 -25.25
N ASN A 714 53.85 35.61 -25.68
CA ASN A 714 54.33 36.82 -26.34
C ASN A 714 55.19 37.70 -25.42
N GLU A 715 54.79 37.89 -24.16
CA GLU A 715 55.55 38.70 -23.20
C GLU A 715 56.85 38.00 -22.77
N VAL A 716 56.80 36.67 -22.57
CA VAL A 716 57.97 35.84 -22.26
C VAL A 716 58.99 35.89 -23.38
N LYS A 717 58.54 35.75 -24.64
CA LYS A 717 59.42 35.83 -25.81
C LYS A 717 60.10 37.20 -25.91
N LYS A 718 59.34 38.28 -25.77
CA LYS A 718 59.88 39.65 -25.78
C LYS A 718 60.95 39.85 -24.69
N GLN A 719 60.67 39.45 -23.46
CA GLN A 719 61.62 39.58 -22.34
C GLN A 719 62.83 38.65 -22.49
N GLY A 720 62.68 37.49 -23.12
CA GLY A 720 63.77 36.57 -23.46
C GLY A 720 64.71 37.09 -24.54
N ASP A 721 64.17 37.72 -25.57
CA ASP A 721 64.96 38.38 -26.62
C ASP A 721 65.76 39.56 -26.04
N GLU A 722 65.13 40.40 -25.22
CA GLU A 722 65.77 41.52 -24.52
C GLU A 722 66.89 41.04 -23.56
N LEU A 723 66.69 39.93 -22.84
CA LEU A 723 67.70 39.32 -21.96
C LEU A 723 68.86 38.70 -22.73
N SER A 724 68.59 38.12 -23.89
CA SER A 724 69.63 37.56 -24.76
C SER A 724 70.55 38.65 -25.31
N MET A 725 69.98 39.79 -25.71
CA MET A 725 70.74 40.99 -26.09
C MET A 725 71.60 41.51 -24.93
N LEU A 726 71.00 41.65 -23.73
CA LEU A 726 71.71 42.12 -22.54
C LEU A 726 72.88 41.20 -22.14
N ALA A 727 72.67 39.88 -22.21
CA ALA A 727 73.71 38.90 -21.92
C ALA A 727 74.84 38.90 -22.98
N SER A 728 74.50 39.16 -24.25
CA SER A 728 75.48 39.36 -25.32
C SER A 728 76.34 40.60 -25.05
N ASP A 729 75.73 41.73 -24.68
CA ASP A 729 76.47 42.97 -24.41
C ASP A 729 77.38 42.84 -23.18
N PHE A 730 76.93 42.13 -22.13
CA PHE A 730 77.78 41.74 -21.01
C PHE A 730 79.00 40.92 -21.44
N LYS A 731 78.81 39.94 -22.34
CA LYS A 731 79.89 39.09 -22.87
C LYS A 731 80.89 39.89 -23.71
N LYS A 732 80.44 40.89 -24.49
CA LYS A 732 81.32 41.80 -25.25
C LYS A 732 82.21 42.62 -24.32
N ASN A 733 81.66 43.13 -23.21
CA ASN A 733 82.45 43.86 -22.22
C ASN A 733 83.53 42.99 -21.56
N LEU A 734 83.23 41.72 -21.25
CA LEU A 734 84.24 40.78 -20.73
C LEU A 734 85.37 40.50 -21.73
N ALA A 735 85.05 40.42 -23.03
CA ALA A 735 86.06 40.25 -24.07
C ALA A 735 86.98 41.48 -24.19
N LEU A 736 86.40 42.69 -24.15
CA LEU A 736 87.15 43.96 -24.11
C LEU A 736 88.06 44.06 -22.89
N LEU A 737 87.58 43.63 -21.72
CA LEU A 737 88.37 43.58 -20.48
C LEU A 737 89.62 42.70 -20.65
N THR A 738 89.44 41.51 -21.22
CA THR A 738 90.54 40.53 -21.43
C THR A 738 91.59 41.04 -22.42
N GLU A 739 91.17 41.77 -23.46
CA GLU A 739 92.09 42.36 -24.46
C GLU A 739 93.03 43.41 -23.82
N ILE A 740 92.48 44.26 -22.94
CA ILE A 740 93.23 45.32 -22.26
C ILE A 740 94.26 44.74 -21.27
N GLU A 741 93.89 43.66 -20.55
CA GLU A 741 94.80 42.96 -19.65
C GLU A 741 96.07 42.45 -20.37
N LYS A 742 95.91 41.91 -21.58
CA LYS A 742 97.03 41.40 -22.39
C LYS A 742 98.00 42.52 -22.81
N THR A 743 97.47 43.68 -23.20
CA THR A 743 98.30 44.84 -23.59
C THR A 743 99.09 45.44 -22.42
N LEU A 744 98.52 45.44 -21.21
CA LEU A 744 99.22 45.92 -20.01
C LEU A 744 100.38 44.99 -19.60
N GLY A 745 100.27 43.68 -19.84
CA GLY A 745 101.33 42.70 -19.52
C GLY A 745 102.66 43.00 -20.22
N ALA A 746 102.65 43.25 -21.54
CA ALA A 746 103.86 43.45 -22.35
C ALA A 746 104.66 44.73 -21.97
N VAL A 747 103.99 45.76 -21.47
CA VAL A 747 104.64 47.02 -21.02
C VAL A 747 105.39 46.83 -19.70
N GLY A 748 105.04 45.81 -18.90
CA GLY A 748 105.69 45.49 -17.64
C GLY A 748 107.12 44.94 -17.79
N ASP A 749 107.38 44.15 -18.83
CA ASP A 749 108.64 43.40 -18.97
C ASP A 749 109.85 44.28 -19.37
N CYS A 750 109.64 45.35 -20.14
CA CYS A 750 110.72 46.26 -20.57
C CYS A 750 111.28 47.17 -19.45
N VAL A 751 110.49 47.45 -18.41
CA VAL A 751 110.92 48.36 -17.33
C VAL A 751 111.96 47.70 -16.41
N GLN A 752 111.94 46.37 -16.27
CA GLN A 752 112.76 45.63 -15.30
C GLN A 752 114.21 45.38 -15.77
N TYR A 753 114.46 45.24 -17.08
CA TYR A 753 115.77 44.83 -17.62
C TYR A 753 116.83 45.94 -17.67
N THR A 754 116.41 47.22 -17.76
CA THR A 754 117.30 48.38 -17.87
C THR A 754 118.07 48.69 -16.57
N GLU A 755 117.58 48.20 -15.42
CA GLU A 755 118.23 48.41 -14.11
C GLU A 755 119.40 47.45 -13.83
N GLU A 756 119.46 46.27 -14.45
CA GLU A 756 120.46 45.23 -14.15
C GLU A 756 121.84 45.46 -14.80
N VAL A 757 121.91 46.01 -16.02
CA VAL A 757 123.16 46.19 -16.81
C VAL A 757 124.10 47.25 -16.24
N LYS A 758 123.59 48.21 -15.45
CA LYS A 758 124.38 49.35 -14.94
C LYS A 758 125.30 48.96 -13.77
N GLY A 759 125.00 47.89 -13.03
CA GLY A 759 125.73 47.49 -11.83
C GLY A 759 127.04 46.73 -12.07
N THR A 760 127.18 45.99 -13.18
CA THR A 760 128.33 45.11 -13.45
C THR A 760 129.58 45.84 -14.00
N LEU A 761 129.44 47.05 -14.54
CA LEU A 761 130.55 47.80 -15.15
C LEU A 761 131.49 48.45 -14.11
N GLU A 762 130.96 48.89 -12.98
CA GLU A 762 131.74 49.60 -11.94
C GLU A 762 132.81 48.69 -11.27
N GLU A 763 132.60 47.37 -11.26
CA GLU A 763 133.52 46.40 -10.63
C GLU A 763 134.82 46.18 -11.45
N LEU A 764 134.78 46.33 -12.78
CA LEU A 764 135.90 46.02 -13.68
C LEU A 764 137.03 47.06 -13.65
N ILE A 765 136.69 48.32 -13.40
CA ILE A 765 137.65 49.46 -13.41
C ILE A 765 138.63 49.39 -12.22
N THR A 766 138.18 48.92 -11.06
CA THR A 766 138.97 48.92 -9.82
C THR A 766 140.12 47.89 -9.86
N ASN A 767 139.87 46.69 -10.40
CA ASN A 767 140.82 45.58 -10.33
C ASN A 767 142.06 45.74 -11.26
N SER A 768 142.00 46.58 -12.29
CA SER A 768 143.12 46.79 -13.23
C SER A 768 144.27 47.63 -12.64
N LYS A 769 143.98 48.59 -11.77
CA LYS A 769 145.00 49.46 -11.13
C LYS A 769 145.93 48.69 -10.18
N GLU A 770 145.44 47.62 -9.55
CA GLU A 770 146.20 46.81 -8.58
C GLU A 770 147.23 45.87 -9.21
N ALA A 771 147.13 45.56 -10.51
CA ALA A 771 148.11 44.70 -11.20
C ALA A 771 149.42 45.43 -11.50
N GLN A 772 149.40 46.78 -11.59
CA GLN A 772 150.54 47.59 -12.01
C GLN A 772 151.66 47.71 -10.96
N THR A 773 151.33 47.70 -9.67
CA THR A 773 152.28 47.84 -8.55
C THR A 773 153.09 46.57 -8.25
N GLU A 774 152.72 45.41 -8.80
CA GLU A 774 153.43 44.14 -8.58
C GLU A 774 154.69 43.98 -9.46
N VAL A 775 154.72 44.62 -10.64
CA VAL A 775 155.84 44.52 -11.61
C VAL A 775 157.15 45.10 -11.05
N GLU A 776 157.10 46.23 -10.34
CA GLU A 776 158.28 46.89 -9.78
C GLU A 776 158.99 46.04 -8.71
N LYS A 777 158.26 45.20 -7.98
CA LYS A 777 158.80 44.36 -6.91
C LYS A 777 159.58 43.13 -7.42
N ILE A 778 159.34 42.70 -8.67
CA ILE A 778 159.96 41.49 -9.25
C ILE A 778 161.44 41.70 -9.59
N LEU A 779 161.85 42.94 -9.88
CA LEU A 779 163.17 43.25 -10.43
C LEU A 779 164.29 43.48 -9.39
N ASP A 780 163.99 43.54 -8.08
CA ASP A 780 164.95 43.92 -7.02
C ASP A 780 164.95 42.90 -5.85
N VAL A 781 165.51 41.71 -6.07
CA VAL A 781 165.47 40.56 -5.13
C VAL A 781 166.84 39.91 -4.91
N ASP A 782 167.04 39.21 -3.79
CA ASP A 782 168.38 38.76 -3.37
C ASP A 782 168.96 37.58 -4.18
N ASN A 783 168.10 36.80 -4.84
CA ASN A 783 168.52 35.72 -5.74
C ASN A 783 167.47 35.45 -6.83
N LEU A 784 167.90 34.77 -7.88
CA LEU A 784 167.10 34.46 -9.05
C LEU A 784 165.82 33.65 -8.74
N LEU A 785 165.87 32.75 -7.75
CA LEU A 785 164.74 31.89 -7.40
C LEU A 785 163.55 32.71 -6.86
N GLN A 786 163.82 33.76 -6.07
CA GLN A 786 162.78 34.67 -5.56
C GLN A 786 162.13 35.50 -6.68
N ALA A 787 162.91 35.96 -7.67
CA ALA A 787 162.39 36.73 -8.81
C ALA A 787 161.40 35.90 -9.64
N GLN A 788 161.70 34.63 -9.85
CA GLN A 788 160.87 33.72 -10.62
C GLN A 788 159.53 33.38 -9.94
N GLN A 789 159.50 33.27 -8.62
CA GLN A 789 158.27 32.97 -7.87
C GLN A 789 157.25 34.12 -7.92
N ILE A 790 157.69 35.37 -7.76
CA ILE A 790 156.79 36.53 -7.77
C ILE A 790 156.25 36.79 -9.19
N PHE A 791 157.09 36.57 -10.21
CA PHE A 791 156.69 36.71 -11.61
C PHE A 791 155.55 35.76 -12.02
N LEU A 792 155.54 34.51 -11.54
CA LEU A 792 154.47 33.55 -11.80
C LEU A 792 153.11 34.00 -11.24
N TYR A 793 153.09 34.65 -10.08
CA TYR A 793 151.86 35.15 -9.46
C TYR A 793 151.23 36.28 -10.30
N HIS A 794 152.03 37.24 -10.73
CA HIS A 794 151.59 38.34 -11.60
C HIS A 794 150.99 37.83 -12.93
N GLN A 795 151.60 36.81 -13.53
CA GLN A 795 151.10 36.21 -14.78
C GLN A 795 149.71 35.55 -14.62
N GLN A 796 149.41 34.93 -13.48
CA GLN A 796 148.08 34.34 -13.21
C GLN A 796 146.99 35.39 -12.98
N LYS A 797 147.30 36.49 -12.29
CA LYS A 797 146.36 37.58 -12.01
C LYS A 797 145.89 38.28 -13.29
N SER A 798 146.81 38.52 -14.24
CA SER A 798 146.50 39.15 -15.53
C SER A 798 145.51 38.33 -16.39
N LYS A 799 145.62 36.99 -16.39
CA LYS A 799 144.69 36.10 -17.13
C LYS A 799 143.24 36.15 -16.62
N ARG A 800 143.03 36.35 -15.30
CA ARG A 800 141.68 36.44 -14.72
C ARG A 800 140.95 37.73 -15.10
N LEU A 801 141.69 38.84 -15.18
CA LEU A 801 141.15 40.14 -15.57
C LEU A 801 140.63 40.14 -17.01
N HIS A 802 141.30 39.45 -17.92
CA HIS A 802 140.87 39.32 -19.31
C HIS A 802 139.54 38.56 -19.46
N ALA A 803 139.32 37.50 -18.68
CA ALA A 803 138.09 36.68 -18.76
C ALA A 803 136.84 37.44 -18.30
N LYS A 804 136.91 38.16 -17.17
CA LYS A 804 135.77 38.95 -16.63
C LYS A 804 135.30 40.04 -17.61
N ARG A 805 136.20 40.59 -18.42
CA ARG A 805 135.87 41.62 -19.39
C ARG A 805 135.05 41.08 -20.57
N GLN A 806 135.34 39.86 -21.01
CA GLN A 806 134.68 39.24 -22.16
C GLN A 806 133.20 38.92 -21.89
N ASP A 807 132.85 38.65 -20.63
CA ASP A 807 131.48 38.38 -20.16
C ASP A 807 130.58 39.61 -20.25
N VAL A 808 131.06 40.77 -19.78
CA VAL A 808 130.30 42.05 -19.85
C VAL A 808 130.03 42.47 -21.30
N GLN A 809 130.94 42.15 -22.22
CA GLN A 809 130.76 42.44 -23.65
C GLN A 809 129.65 41.58 -24.31
N GLN A 810 129.37 40.38 -23.79
CA GLN A 810 128.28 39.52 -24.26
C GLN A 810 126.90 39.97 -23.74
N GLN A 811 126.81 40.46 -22.50
CA GLN A 811 125.56 40.93 -21.90
C GLN A 811 125.00 42.18 -22.61
N ILE A 812 125.87 43.09 -23.07
CA ILE A 812 125.48 44.28 -23.85
C ILE A 812 124.93 43.89 -25.24
N ALA A 813 125.43 42.80 -25.84
CA ALA A 813 124.95 42.31 -27.13
C ALA A 813 123.52 41.72 -27.04
N HIS A 814 123.20 41.00 -25.96
CA HIS A 814 121.87 40.41 -25.76
C HIS A 814 120.76 41.46 -25.55
N SER A 815 121.09 42.61 -24.92
CA SER A 815 120.16 43.75 -24.79
C SER A 815 119.73 44.35 -26.15
N LYS A 816 120.56 44.24 -27.21
CA LYS A 816 120.23 44.71 -28.56
C LYS A 816 119.23 43.78 -29.27
N GLU A 817 119.19 42.48 -28.94
CA GLU A 817 118.23 41.52 -29.53
C GLU A 817 116.81 41.71 -28.99
N LEU A 818 116.67 41.94 -27.67
CA LEU A 818 115.38 42.23 -27.02
C LEU A 818 114.75 43.58 -27.46
N GLN A 819 115.55 44.49 -28.03
CA GLN A 819 115.08 45.79 -28.56
C GLN A 819 114.43 45.69 -29.94
N ILE A 820 114.77 44.68 -30.76
CA ILE A 820 114.26 44.53 -32.14
C ILE A 820 112.83 43.98 -32.16
N GLU A 821 112.43 43.20 -31.16
CA GLU A 821 111.08 42.64 -31.04
C GLU A 821 110.06 43.59 -30.38
N GLY A 822 110.51 44.64 -29.67
CA GLY A 822 109.67 45.44 -28.77
C GLY A 822 109.30 46.86 -29.22
N GLY A 823 109.89 47.42 -30.29
CA GLY A 823 109.50 48.73 -30.84
C GLY A 823 109.46 49.89 -29.82
N LEU A 824 110.57 50.15 -29.12
CA LEU A 824 110.67 51.16 -28.06
C LEU A 824 111.74 52.26 -28.31
N SER A 825 111.57 53.35 -27.55
CA SER A 825 112.07 54.74 -27.72
C SER A 825 113.61 54.95 -27.90
N PRO A 826 114.04 56.00 -28.67
CA PRO A 826 115.44 56.35 -28.91
C PRO A 826 116.32 56.61 -27.67
N ALA A 827 115.71 56.93 -26.52
CA ALA A 827 116.42 57.32 -25.30
C ALA A 827 117.27 56.19 -24.68
N VAL A 828 116.92 54.92 -24.93
CA VAL A 828 117.66 53.75 -24.39
C VAL A 828 118.88 53.39 -25.26
N GLN A 829 118.97 53.91 -26.49
CA GLN A 829 120.02 53.57 -27.46
C GLN A 829 121.33 54.35 -27.23
N GLU A 830 121.25 55.56 -26.66
CA GLU A 830 122.40 56.44 -26.43
C GLU A 830 123.24 56.02 -25.21
N ASP A 831 122.60 55.40 -24.20
CA ASP A 831 123.28 54.95 -22.98
C ASP A 831 124.10 53.66 -23.21
N LEU A 832 123.66 52.76 -24.10
CA LEU A 832 124.39 51.52 -24.42
C LEU A 832 125.69 51.78 -25.19
N TRP A 833 125.75 52.81 -26.03
CA TRP A 833 126.95 53.13 -26.84
C TRP A 833 128.11 53.68 -25.98
N LYS A 834 127.82 54.48 -24.94
CA LYS A 834 128.85 55.04 -24.05
C LYS A 834 129.57 53.98 -23.21
N LEU A 835 128.88 52.90 -22.85
CA LEU A 835 129.43 51.81 -22.03
C LEU A 835 130.43 50.93 -22.83
N GLU A 836 130.20 50.76 -24.13
CA GLU A 836 131.02 49.93 -25.03
C GLU A 836 132.41 50.56 -25.29
N SER A 837 132.45 51.88 -25.54
CA SER A 837 133.68 52.64 -25.79
C SER A 837 134.70 52.62 -24.63
N THR A 838 134.22 52.54 -23.39
CA THR A 838 135.08 52.57 -22.18
C THR A 838 135.82 51.24 -21.97
N LEU A 839 135.26 50.12 -22.44
CA LEU A 839 135.80 48.77 -22.24
C LEU A 839 137.04 48.47 -23.11
N GLU A 840 137.13 49.12 -24.28
CA GLU A 840 138.11 48.84 -25.33
C GLU A 840 139.48 49.50 -25.06
N SER A 841 139.46 50.72 -24.51
CA SER A 841 140.65 51.49 -24.09
C SER A 841 141.52 50.76 -23.04
N MET A 842 140.90 50.02 -22.11
CA MET A 842 141.63 49.27 -21.08
C MET A 842 142.45 48.08 -21.63
N GLN A 843 142.17 47.58 -22.84
CA GLN A 843 142.85 46.39 -23.40
C GLN A 843 144.32 46.67 -23.74
N GLN A 844 144.58 47.73 -24.50
CA GLN A 844 145.89 48.00 -25.09
C GLN A 844 146.99 48.22 -24.04
N SER A 845 146.66 48.79 -22.89
CA SER A 845 147.64 49.16 -21.87
C SER A 845 148.19 47.98 -21.04
N MET A 846 147.47 46.86 -20.96
CA MET A 846 147.88 45.69 -20.15
C MET A 846 148.85 44.75 -20.88
N GLU A 847 148.78 44.64 -22.21
CA GLU A 847 149.60 43.68 -22.98
C GLU A 847 151.07 44.12 -23.11
N GLU A 848 151.35 45.38 -23.43
CA GLU A 848 152.72 45.88 -23.65
C GLU A 848 153.66 45.71 -22.44
N ARG A 849 153.12 45.75 -21.21
CA ARG A 849 153.92 45.67 -19.97
C ARG A 849 154.31 44.24 -19.58
N GLY A 850 153.56 43.23 -20.02
CA GLY A 850 153.83 41.83 -19.67
C GLY A 850 155.09 41.28 -20.33
N ASP A 851 155.34 41.66 -21.58
CA ASP A 851 156.42 41.09 -22.40
C ASP A 851 157.81 41.53 -21.95
N GLN A 852 157.94 42.76 -21.46
CA GLN A 852 159.23 43.35 -21.08
C GLN A 852 159.83 42.71 -19.83
N LEU A 853 158.99 42.27 -18.89
CA LEU A 853 159.42 41.67 -17.61
C LEU A 853 159.94 40.22 -17.77
N GLN A 854 159.40 39.46 -18.73
CA GLN A 854 159.80 38.09 -19.03
C GLN A 854 161.24 37.99 -19.56
N LEU A 855 161.67 38.98 -20.35
CA LEU A 855 162.98 38.98 -21.01
C LEU A 855 164.14 39.09 -19.99
N THR A 856 163.95 39.90 -18.95
CA THR A 856 164.99 40.21 -17.95
C THR A 856 165.32 39.00 -17.05
N ILE A 857 164.34 38.22 -16.63
CA ILE A 857 164.57 37.04 -15.77
C ILE A 857 165.40 35.95 -16.48
N ASN A 858 165.18 35.72 -17.78
CA ASN A 858 165.87 34.66 -18.53
C ASN A 858 167.38 34.88 -18.66
N THR A 859 167.83 36.15 -18.70
CA THR A 859 169.27 36.46 -18.79
C THR A 859 170.01 36.24 -17.48
N TRP A 860 169.33 36.37 -16.34
CA TRP A 860 169.91 36.11 -15.02
C TRP A 860 170.16 34.60 -14.77
N GLU A 861 169.30 33.71 -15.29
CA GLU A 861 169.52 32.26 -15.25
C GLU A 861 170.81 31.77 -15.90
N GLN A 862 171.19 32.36 -17.04
CA GLN A 862 172.36 31.89 -17.79
C GLN A 862 173.67 32.14 -17.04
N PHE A 863 173.73 33.21 -16.26
CA PHE A 863 174.92 33.57 -15.49
C PHE A 863 175.29 32.51 -14.44
N GLU A 864 174.32 31.99 -13.68
CA GLU A 864 174.59 31.03 -12.60
C GLU A 864 175.13 29.69 -13.13
N ARG A 865 174.69 29.27 -14.33
CA ARG A 865 175.14 28.01 -14.96
C ARG A 865 176.63 28.03 -15.31
N ASP A 866 177.11 29.14 -15.87
CA ASP A 866 178.50 29.26 -16.29
C ASP A 866 179.45 29.20 -15.08
N LYS A 867 179.03 29.77 -13.93
CA LYS A 867 179.80 29.81 -12.68
C LYS A 867 180.12 28.40 -12.14
N GLU A 868 179.14 27.51 -12.20
CA GLU A 868 179.23 26.17 -11.61
C GLU A 868 180.21 25.25 -12.36
N THR A 869 180.36 25.47 -13.67
CA THR A 869 181.23 24.67 -14.55
C THR A 869 182.72 24.79 -14.15
N ILE A 870 183.15 26.00 -13.82
CA ILE A 870 184.56 26.30 -13.51
C ILE A 870 184.97 25.76 -12.14
N VAL A 871 184.07 25.78 -11.17
CA VAL A 871 184.34 25.28 -9.82
C VAL A 871 184.58 23.76 -9.83
N LYS A 872 183.85 23.00 -10.67
CA LYS A 872 184.03 21.54 -10.82
C LYS A 872 185.38 21.17 -11.43
N TYR A 873 185.92 22.01 -12.32
CA TYR A 873 187.22 21.79 -12.93
C TYR A 873 188.36 21.85 -11.90
N LEU A 874 188.34 22.88 -11.05
CA LEU A 874 189.38 23.16 -10.05
C LEU A 874 189.65 21.99 -9.08
N SER A 875 188.63 21.21 -8.73
CA SER A 875 188.79 20.06 -7.82
C SER A 875 189.48 18.87 -8.49
N ASN A 876 189.19 18.62 -9.77
CA ASN A 876 189.75 17.48 -10.50
C ASN A 876 191.26 17.66 -10.76
N ALA A 877 191.68 18.85 -11.20
CA ALA A 877 193.08 19.14 -11.52
C ALA A 877 194.01 19.02 -10.30
N SER A 878 193.54 19.41 -9.11
CA SER A 878 194.31 19.30 -7.87
C SER A 878 194.59 17.85 -7.46
N SER A 879 193.67 16.92 -7.74
CA SER A 879 193.80 15.50 -7.36
C SER A 879 194.81 14.70 -8.19
N ALA A 880 195.12 15.17 -9.41
CA ALA A 880 195.98 14.46 -10.35
C ALA A 880 197.49 14.66 -10.10
N LEU A 881 197.88 15.75 -9.43
CA LEU A 881 199.26 16.16 -9.17
C LEU A 881 199.98 15.39 -8.03
N GLU A 882 199.29 14.56 -7.23
CA GLU A 882 199.86 13.96 -6.00
C GLU A 882 200.40 12.50 -6.15
N ARG A 883 200.49 11.93 -7.35
CA ARG A 883 200.63 10.45 -7.56
C ARG A 883 202.09 9.97 -7.87
N ILE A 884 202.63 8.94 -7.16
CA ILE A 884 204.03 8.39 -7.27
C ILE A 884 204.15 7.21 -8.29
N LEU A 885 205.26 7.08 -9.05
CA LEU A 885 205.42 6.16 -10.21
C LEU A 885 206.64 5.19 -10.12
N SER A 886 206.48 3.93 -10.60
CA SER A 886 207.56 2.93 -10.79
C SER A 886 207.40 2.18 -12.12
N PHE A 887 208.45 2.15 -12.95
CA PHE A 887 208.36 1.66 -14.33
C PHE A 887 208.97 0.26 -14.48
N SER A 888 208.18 -0.71 -14.94
CA SER A 888 208.63 -2.08 -15.25
C SER A 888 208.88 -2.33 -16.74
N SER A 889 208.57 -1.34 -17.59
CA SER A 889 208.87 -1.34 -19.04
C SER A 889 208.92 0.08 -19.59
N LEU A 890 209.51 0.22 -20.78
CA LEU A 890 209.69 1.50 -21.47
C LEU A 890 208.37 2.13 -21.95
N GLU A 891 207.35 1.32 -22.31
CA GLU A 891 205.99 1.81 -22.62
C GLU A 891 205.34 2.51 -21.41
N SER A 892 205.63 2.06 -20.19
CA SER A 892 205.06 2.60 -18.96
C SER A 892 205.51 4.05 -18.69
N LEU A 893 206.69 4.44 -19.17
CA LEU A 893 207.21 5.81 -19.03
C LEU A 893 206.54 6.77 -20.02
N SER A 894 206.32 6.34 -21.27
CA SER A 894 205.74 7.20 -22.31
C SER A 894 204.26 7.50 -22.08
N SER A 895 203.50 6.54 -21.55
CA SER A 895 202.07 6.74 -21.23
C SER A 895 201.86 7.81 -20.16
N GLU A 896 202.79 7.93 -19.22
CA GLU A 896 202.61 8.83 -18.08
C GLU A 896 203.09 10.25 -18.38
N LEU A 897 204.03 10.40 -19.32
CA LEU A 897 204.40 11.70 -19.89
C LEU A 897 203.23 12.34 -20.66
N GLU A 898 202.45 11.55 -21.41
CA GLU A 898 201.34 12.08 -22.21
C GLU A 898 200.14 12.50 -21.35
N LYS A 899 199.91 11.89 -20.19
CA LYS A 899 198.85 12.30 -19.25
C LYS A 899 199.11 13.64 -18.58
N THR A 900 200.35 13.92 -18.16
CA THR A 900 200.70 15.22 -17.55
C THR A 900 200.53 16.38 -18.55
N LYS A 901 200.68 16.10 -19.86
CA LYS A 901 200.55 17.09 -20.95
C LYS A 901 199.11 17.54 -21.18
N GLU A 902 198.17 16.60 -21.06
CA GLU A 902 196.75 16.86 -21.27
C GLU A 902 196.15 17.71 -20.12
N LEU A 903 196.59 17.48 -18.88
CA LEU A 903 196.18 18.24 -17.69
C LEU A 903 196.62 19.72 -17.74
N SER A 904 197.82 20.00 -18.24
CA SER A 904 198.29 21.38 -18.46
C SER A 904 197.40 22.12 -19.46
N LYS A 905 197.07 21.50 -20.60
CA LYS A 905 196.27 22.12 -21.67
C LYS A 905 194.85 22.47 -21.24
N GLN A 906 194.23 21.66 -20.38
CA GLN A 906 192.89 21.95 -19.85
C GLN A 906 192.87 23.11 -18.84
N THR A 907 193.96 23.37 -18.13
CA THR A 907 194.01 24.43 -17.11
C THR A 907 193.97 25.83 -17.72
N VAL A 908 194.64 26.01 -18.87
CA VAL A 908 194.64 27.27 -19.62
C VAL A 908 193.23 27.64 -20.12
N ALA A 909 192.44 26.64 -20.58
CA ALA A 909 191.09 26.88 -21.09
C ALA A 909 190.13 27.38 -20.00
N MET A 910 190.25 26.84 -18.79
CA MET A 910 189.38 27.16 -17.66
C MET A 910 189.71 28.54 -17.05
N ALA A 911 190.94 29.02 -17.22
CA ALA A 911 191.32 30.38 -16.83
C ALA A 911 190.62 31.45 -17.69
N MET A 912 190.46 31.22 -19.00
CA MET A 912 189.70 32.11 -19.90
C MET A 912 188.21 32.14 -19.57
N GLU A 913 187.64 30.99 -19.22
CA GLU A 913 186.21 30.88 -18.88
C GLU A 913 185.88 31.66 -17.60
N ALA A 914 186.80 31.69 -16.63
CA ALA A 914 186.63 32.42 -15.37
C ALA A 914 186.63 33.94 -15.57
N GLU A 915 187.41 34.42 -16.54
CA GLU A 915 187.45 35.84 -16.91
C GLU A 915 186.16 36.30 -17.62
N ASN A 916 185.51 35.41 -18.37
CA ASN A 916 184.24 35.69 -19.06
C ASN A 916 183.04 35.84 -18.11
N LEU A 917 183.01 35.11 -16.99
CA LEU A 917 181.97 35.24 -15.96
C LEU A 917 181.92 36.63 -15.35
N VAL A 918 183.07 37.24 -15.06
CA VAL A 918 183.11 38.60 -14.50
C VAL A 918 182.45 39.60 -15.46
N ARG A 919 182.68 39.45 -16.77
CA ARG A 919 182.10 40.33 -17.79
C ARG A 919 180.57 40.21 -17.90
N LYS A 920 180.00 39.01 -17.77
CA LYS A 920 178.55 38.77 -17.81
C LYS A 920 177.79 39.38 -16.62
N SER A 921 178.40 39.42 -15.43
CA SER A 921 177.77 40.00 -14.23
C SER A 921 177.42 41.50 -14.33
N LEU A 922 178.04 42.25 -15.26
CA LEU A 922 177.83 43.69 -15.43
C LEU A 922 176.64 44.06 -16.34
N ALA A 923 176.21 43.14 -17.22
CA ALA A 923 175.31 43.43 -18.33
C ALA A 923 173.80 43.26 -18.04
N ILE A 924 173.42 42.59 -16.94
CA ILE A 924 172.01 42.26 -16.65
C ILE A 924 171.30 43.47 -16.00
N GLN A 925 170.12 43.86 -16.52
CA GLN A 925 169.28 44.97 -16.00
C GLN A 925 168.46 44.54 -14.76
N LEU A 926 169.14 44.34 -13.64
CA LEU A 926 168.52 44.02 -12.36
C LEU A 926 168.44 45.26 -11.45
N GLY A 927 167.60 45.17 -10.43
CA GLY A 927 167.58 46.06 -9.28
C GLY A 927 168.95 46.13 -8.61
N GLN A 928 169.20 47.27 -7.96
CA GLN A 928 170.54 47.68 -7.55
C GLN A 928 171.21 46.66 -6.62
N ARG A 929 170.42 46.01 -5.76
CA ARG A 929 170.92 45.06 -4.75
C ARG A 929 171.37 43.73 -5.37
N SER A 930 170.62 43.22 -6.35
CA SER A 930 170.93 41.94 -7.03
C SER A 930 172.21 42.01 -7.88
N LYS A 931 172.49 43.20 -8.43
CA LYS A 931 173.62 43.44 -9.35
C LYS A 931 174.99 43.40 -8.65
N GLU A 932 175.10 43.89 -7.43
CA GLU A 932 176.37 43.95 -6.68
C GLU A 932 176.84 42.57 -6.23
N ASN A 933 175.93 41.71 -5.78
CA ASN A 933 176.23 40.35 -5.30
C ASN A 933 176.81 39.46 -6.43
N LEU A 934 176.23 39.55 -7.63
CA LEU A 934 176.67 38.79 -8.80
C LEU A 934 178.14 39.07 -9.18
N GLN A 935 178.62 40.29 -8.98
CA GLN A 935 179.96 40.72 -9.37
C GLN A 935 181.06 40.22 -8.43
N GLN A 936 180.78 40.10 -7.13
CA GLN A 936 181.75 39.61 -6.15
C GLN A 936 182.08 38.12 -6.37
N GLN A 937 181.08 37.29 -6.66
CA GLN A 937 181.25 35.85 -6.80
C GLN A 937 182.13 35.47 -8.01
N ALA A 938 181.97 36.17 -9.13
CA ALA A 938 182.74 35.90 -10.34
C ALA A 938 184.25 36.17 -10.18
N LYS A 939 184.64 37.19 -9.41
CA LYS A 939 186.06 37.52 -9.18
C LYS A 939 186.80 36.48 -8.34
N SER A 940 186.15 35.91 -7.33
CA SER A 940 186.77 34.94 -6.42
C SER A 940 187.18 33.65 -7.13
N ILE A 941 186.38 33.17 -8.09
CA ILE A 941 186.64 31.94 -8.83
C ILE A 941 187.85 32.09 -9.77
N GLN A 942 188.05 33.27 -10.35
CA GLN A 942 189.16 33.56 -11.26
C GLN A 942 190.54 33.42 -10.59
N GLU A 943 190.67 33.81 -9.32
CA GLU A 943 191.93 33.70 -8.58
C GLU A 943 192.33 32.25 -8.29
N GLN A 944 191.36 31.36 -8.07
CA GLN A 944 191.65 29.95 -7.75
C GLN A 944 192.20 29.19 -8.96
N VAL A 945 191.72 29.48 -10.18
CA VAL A 945 192.16 28.80 -11.41
C VAL A 945 193.63 29.08 -11.73
N LYS A 946 194.07 30.33 -11.55
CA LYS A 946 195.48 30.72 -11.78
C LYS A 946 196.48 29.99 -10.88
N LYS A 947 196.04 29.53 -9.71
CA LYS A 947 196.93 28.87 -8.74
C LYS A 947 197.29 27.45 -9.15
N VAL A 948 196.34 26.72 -9.77
CA VAL A 948 196.52 25.35 -10.27
C VAL A 948 197.40 25.31 -11.53
N GLU A 949 197.31 26.35 -12.36
CA GLU A 949 198.10 26.49 -13.60
C GLU A 949 199.60 26.53 -13.33
N ALA A 950 200.02 27.25 -12.29
CA ALA A 950 201.43 27.37 -11.91
C ALA A 950 202.07 26.06 -11.42
N THR A 951 201.30 25.13 -10.83
CA THR A 951 201.84 23.90 -10.23
C THR A 951 202.14 22.80 -11.26
N LEU A 952 201.40 22.78 -12.39
CA LEU A 952 201.59 21.79 -13.46
C LEU A 952 202.82 22.05 -14.33
N GLU A 953 203.30 23.31 -14.40
CA GLU A 953 204.49 23.65 -15.18
C GLU A 953 205.80 23.13 -14.55
N GLU A 954 205.87 23.02 -13.21
CA GLU A 954 207.07 22.55 -12.50
C GLU A 954 207.32 21.03 -12.69
N GLU A 955 206.28 20.18 -12.69
CA GLU A 955 206.42 18.72 -12.85
C GLU A 955 206.86 18.30 -14.26
N TYR A 956 206.52 19.09 -15.28
CA TYR A 956 206.77 18.75 -16.68
C TYR A 956 208.26 18.83 -17.05
N VAL A 957 209.00 19.72 -16.38
CA VAL A 957 210.43 19.98 -16.66
C VAL A 957 211.35 18.87 -16.11
N LEU A 958 210.98 18.24 -14.99
CA LEU A 958 211.83 17.25 -14.30
C LEU A 958 211.99 15.92 -15.06
N LYS A 959 211.03 15.53 -15.92
CA LYS A 959 211.01 14.20 -16.57
C LYS A 959 211.88 14.08 -17.84
N TYR A 960 212.52 15.15 -18.32
CA TYR A 960 213.19 15.18 -19.63
C TYR A 960 214.72 14.99 -19.62
N ILE A 961 215.38 14.81 -18.46
CA ILE A 961 216.85 14.90 -18.32
C ILE A 961 217.65 13.57 -18.41
N ASP A 962 217.08 12.37 -18.18
CA ASP A 962 217.85 11.10 -18.17
C ASP A 962 217.80 10.28 -19.50
N LYS A 963 218.37 10.81 -20.60
CA LYS A 963 218.73 10.00 -21.79
C LYS A 963 220.15 10.24 -22.28
#